data_AF-A0A9P9WAI7-F1
#
_entry.id   AF-A0A9P9WAI7-F1
#
_cell.length_a   1.000
_cell.length_b   1.000
_cell.length_c   1.000
_cell.angle_alpha   90.00
_cell.angle_beta   90.00
_cell.angle_gamma   90.00
#
_symmetry.space_group_name_H-M   'P 1'
#
loop_
_entity.id
_entity.type
_entity.pdbx_description
1 polymer ?
#
loop_
_entity_poly.entity_id
_entity_poly.type
_entity_poly.pdbx_seq_one_letter_code
_entity_poly.pdbx_strand_id
1 'polypeptide(L)'
;MSETVASGPDSDTRDDERLAACFNCKRSKLKCVRTAGSSVCTRCRQRRIECAAPAYHVGRHKGVKNKHTGLEKAVHQIEQALRRSSAGHEQIQSQEQANELRYLLERSRELLASGDRSGVDDYATLKSEEQDQRSSPNRTPTSLDTPPSQLAARDHPPMQKGEGDQLSLDDAENPLQLLARTSELLSAIQPRAPNGVPGHTAFKYASRNDNDLQKFFGPYQPRLDVGDDLDPVELGLITLAEAEALFSYFYDKLAHTRWGIDPVIHTVDFVRSRSSFLLTSIAAASALFSPSLESLYKRLSNHRQKLAGIILSKQYKSVEIVLAFMVNIPWISAGDHWADDETSTWLSMALTIALDISLNKIILPSSCDPHTPRDGVATADCITARKALLIDGFGDIDPASLPGRRLLRRRERTWLSLFVLERGVCLARGRDYVLPMSPLIESCDQWHLSELADRWDGSIVSVAVLRRDLANLIARVRAICDGYVDNNDSEAAVVERLKTEITLFFDRWYQTWPLQIGDRELAARHYFRAAGLSSALNVLRVAVQGENQLKSMPNNTAIMISCAACFALRVGTVADARGSSLAPSIRTLITETTDVLERIGSTPIQRKGLSCIFARQLRQILKLASRSADNARSHAAPSREATTAPVFPDINTGNVHHTLPVEMPPSTMPSDYPLFSTMSNVQLDEAINNTDVGLESLWEDFQFQNGADLDWMDWSTFA
;
A
#
# COMPACT_ATOMS: atom_id res chain seq x y z
N MET A 1 35.18 -37.16 38.89
CA MET A 1 35.15 -38.50 38.26
C MET A 1 34.13 -38.38 37.13
N SER A 2 34.58 -38.26 35.87
CA SER A 2 34.93 -39.39 34.98
C SER A 2 33.63 -40.01 34.40
N GLU A 3 33.49 -40.31 33.10
CA GLU A 3 34.50 -40.59 32.06
C GLU A 3 34.24 -39.90 30.70
N THR A 4 35.02 -40.28 29.67
CA THR A 4 35.17 -39.65 28.36
C THR A 4 34.80 -40.54 27.18
N VAL A 5 34.23 -39.95 26.11
CA VAL A 5 34.50 -40.21 24.66
C VAL A 5 34.45 -41.65 24.11
N ALA A 6 33.57 -41.89 23.11
CA ALA A 6 33.86 -42.71 21.91
C ALA A 6 32.78 -42.53 20.80
N SER A 7 33.08 -42.95 19.57
CA SER A 7 32.24 -42.85 18.36
C SER A 7 31.52 -44.16 17.97
N GLY A 8 30.52 -44.09 17.07
CA GLY A 8 29.77 -45.25 16.53
C GLY A 8 30.55 -46.14 15.55
N PRO A 9 29.90 -47.18 14.98
CA PRO A 9 29.06 -46.97 13.78
C PRO A 9 27.78 -47.85 13.71
N ASP A 10 27.11 -47.85 12.55
CA ASP A 10 25.89 -48.63 12.23
C ASP A 10 26.02 -50.16 12.36
N SER A 11 24.93 -50.82 12.78
CA SER A 11 24.61 -52.19 12.35
C SER A 11 23.10 -52.46 12.41
N ASP A 12 22.56 -53.06 11.35
CA ASP A 12 21.11 -53.23 11.12
C ASP A 12 20.54 -54.46 11.86
N THR A 13 19.52 -54.25 12.71
CA THR A 13 18.79 -55.35 13.39
C THR A 13 17.27 -55.16 13.41
N ARG A 14 16.63 -55.38 12.26
CA ARG A 14 15.32 -56.07 12.08
C ARG A 14 14.13 -55.67 12.98
N ASP A 15 13.10 -55.09 12.36
CA ASP A 15 11.79 -54.81 12.96
C ASP A 15 11.10 -56.05 13.57
N ASP A 16 10.77 -55.96 14.86
CA ASP A 16 9.77 -56.82 15.52
C ASP A 16 8.34 -56.32 15.18
N GLU A 17 7.43 -57.22 14.78
CA GLU A 17 6.15 -56.87 14.14
C GLU A 17 5.22 -55.97 14.99
N ARG A 18 5.18 -54.67 14.67
CA ARG A 18 4.27 -53.69 15.31
C ARG A 18 2.81 -53.79 14.82
N LEU A 19 2.15 -54.91 15.12
CA LEU A 19 0.75 -55.18 14.75
C LEU A 19 -0.21 -54.03 15.08
N ALA A 20 -0.99 -53.59 14.09
CA ALA A 20 -1.92 -52.46 14.23
C ALA A 20 -3.03 -52.70 15.28
N ALA A 21 -3.62 -51.61 15.78
CA ALA A 21 -4.72 -51.67 16.75
C ALA A 21 -5.93 -52.45 16.19
N CYS A 22 -6.45 -53.41 16.98
CA CYS A 22 -7.56 -54.28 16.57
C CYS A 22 -8.87 -53.50 16.35
N PHE A 23 -9.77 -54.04 15.53
CA PHE A 23 -11.02 -53.37 15.16
C PHE A 23 -11.90 -53.04 16.37
N ASN A 24 -11.92 -53.91 17.39
CA ASN A 24 -12.65 -53.69 18.65
C ASN A 24 -12.09 -52.51 19.48
N CYS A 25 -10.77 -52.32 19.50
CA CYS A 25 -10.16 -51.14 20.13
C CYS A 25 -10.41 -49.86 19.31
N LYS A 26 -10.27 -49.93 17.97
CA LYS A 26 -10.56 -48.80 17.06
C LYS A 26 -12.00 -48.32 17.18
N ARG A 27 -13.00 -49.22 17.11
CA ARG A 27 -14.43 -48.86 17.20
C ARG A 27 -14.81 -48.23 18.53
N SER A 28 -14.16 -48.62 19.63
CA SER A 28 -14.33 -47.98 20.95
C SER A 28 -13.42 -46.76 21.19
N LYS A 29 -12.61 -46.31 20.21
CA LYS A 29 -11.62 -45.22 20.36
C LYS A 29 -10.69 -45.36 21.59
N LEU A 30 -10.29 -46.59 21.95
CA LEU A 30 -9.48 -46.87 23.15
C LEU A 30 -8.16 -47.55 22.79
N LYS A 31 -7.09 -47.26 23.54
CA LYS A 31 -5.72 -47.75 23.30
C LYS A 31 -5.70 -49.28 23.22
N CYS A 32 -5.10 -49.81 22.14
CA CYS A 32 -4.90 -51.23 21.95
C CYS A 32 -3.53 -51.63 22.51
N VAL A 33 -3.51 -52.47 23.54
CA VAL A 33 -2.27 -52.94 24.19
C VAL A 33 -2.16 -54.45 24.02
N ARG A 34 -1.00 -54.91 23.56
CA ARG A 34 -0.58 -56.31 23.49
C ARG A 34 0.67 -56.48 24.36
N THR A 35 0.85 -57.65 24.95
CA THR A 35 2.17 -58.08 25.42
C THR A 35 3.01 -58.50 24.21
N ALA A 36 4.34 -58.38 24.29
CA ALA A 36 5.26 -58.77 23.21
C ALA A 36 4.95 -60.21 22.72
N GLY A 37 5.05 -60.42 21.40
CA GLY A 37 4.75 -61.70 20.74
C GLY A 37 3.27 -62.14 20.74
N SER A 38 2.32 -61.41 21.36
CA SER A 38 0.93 -61.83 21.44
C SER A 38 0.03 -61.14 20.40
N SER A 39 -0.57 -61.91 19.50
CA SER A 39 -1.51 -61.41 18.48
C SER A 39 -2.78 -60.77 19.07
N VAL A 40 -3.25 -61.29 20.20
CA VAL A 40 -4.48 -60.88 20.89
C VAL A 40 -4.20 -59.77 21.92
N CYS A 41 -4.94 -58.66 21.83
CA CYS A 41 -4.80 -57.56 22.78
C CYS A 41 -5.41 -57.91 24.16
N THR A 42 -4.85 -57.35 25.24
CA THR A 42 -5.20 -57.68 26.63
C THR A 42 -6.70 -57.57 26.91
N ARG A 43 -7.35 -56.54 26.35
CA ARG A 43 -8.79 -56.28 26.48
C ARG A 43 -9.66 -57.33 25.77
N CYS A 44 -9.29 -57.75 24.56
CA CYS A 44 -10.01 -58.81 23.85
C CYS A 44 -9.84 -60.16 24.56
N ARG A 45 -8.61 -60.47 25.03
CA ARG A 45 -8.31 -61.66 25.84
C ARG A 45 -9.16 -61.73 27.10
N GLN A 46 -9.22 -60.65 27.88
CA GLN A 46 -10.04 -60.57 29.09
C GLN A 46 -11.54 -60.74 28.83
N ARG A 47 -12.06 -60.15 27.74
CA ARG A 47 -13.48 -60.23 27.39
C ARG A 47 -13.86 -61.49 26.58
N ARG A 48 -12.91 -62.38 26.28
CA ARG A 48 -13.08 -63.57 25.42
C ARG A 48 -13.76 -63.26 24.08
N ILE A 49 -13.44 -62.11 23.50
CA ILE A 49 -13.93 -61.68 22.18
C ILE A 49 -12.80 -61.74 21.14
N GLU A 50 -13.16 -61.96 19.89
CA GLU A 50 -12.21 -62.02 18.78
C GLU A 50 -11.37 -60.74 18.65
N CYS A 51 -10.11 -60.90 18.22
CA CYS A 51 -9.13 -59.82 18.16
C CYS A 51 -8.53 -59.61 16.76
N ALA A 52 -9.37 -59.69 15.73
CA ALA A 52 -8.99 -59.31 14.37
C ALA A 52 -8.40 -57.90 14.32
N ALA A 53 -7.28 -57.75 13.62
CA ALA A 53 -6.60 -56.49 13.38
C ALA A 53 -6.20 -56.43 11.89
N PRO A 54 -6.23 -55.24 11.26
CA PRO A 54 -5.72 -55.09 9.91
C PRO A 54 -4.21 -55.30 9.88
N ALA A 55 -3.69 -55.78 8.74
CA ALA A 55 -2.25 -55.83 8.48
C ALA A 55 -1.60 -54.45 8.68
N TYR A 56 -0.34 -54.43 9.13
CA TYR A 56 0.37 -53.20 9.42
C TYR A 56 0.79 -52.49 8.13
N HIS A 57 0.12 -51.38 7.81
CA HIS A 57 0.55 -50.44 6.78
C HIS A 57 1.50 -49.40 7.43
N VAL A 58 2.70 -49.26 6.87
CA VAL A 58 3.59 -48.12 7.14
C VAL A 58 3.05 -46.91 6.39
N GLY A 59 2.89 -45.78 7.09
CA GLY A 59 2.38 -44.55 6.48
C GLY A 59 3.42 -43.87 5.58
N ARG A 60 3.08 -43.65 4.31
CA ARG A 60 3.77 -42.76 3.35
C ARG A 60 5.28 -43.01 3.19
N HIS A 61 5.63 -44.05 2.42
CA HIS A 61 6.90 -44.01 1.68
C HIS A 61 6.92 -42.79 0.74
N LYS A 62 8.06 -42.10 0.63
CA LYS A 62 8.35 -41.20 -0.50
C LYS A 62 8.58 -42.05 -1.76
N GLY A 63 8.12 -41.59 -2.92
CA GLY A 63 8.65 -42.06 -4.22
C GLY A 63 7.87 -43.13 -5.01
N VAL A 64 6.63 -43.50 -4.66
CA VAL A 64 5.82 -44.37 -5.53
C VAL A 64 5.23 -43.56 -6.69
N LYS A 65 5.69 -43.79 -7.92
CA LYS A 65 5.36 -42.98 -9.11
C LYS A 65 3.94 -43.17 -9.69
N ASN A 66 3.22 -44.24 -9.33
CA ASN A 66 1.86 -44.47 -9.85
C ASN A 66 0.82 -43.99 -8.84
N LYS A 67 0.37 -42.73 -8.99
CA LYS A 67 -0.70 -42.16 -8.18
C LYS A 67 -1.56 -41.21 -9.03
N HIS A 68 -2.72 -41.69 -9.46
CA HIS A 68 -3.74 -40.86 -10.09
C HIS A 68 -4.07 -39.64 -9.20
N THR A 69 -4.06 -38.46 -9.80
CA THR A 69 -4.39 -37.18 -9.15
C THR A 69 -5.47 -36.44 -9.93
N GLY A 70 -6.13 -35.48 -9.29
CA GLY A 70 -7.22 -34.71 -9.90
C GLY A 70 -8.28 -35.60 -10.56
N LEU A 71 -8.56 -35.31 -11.83
CA LEU A 71 -9.61 -35.94 -12.64
C LEU A 71 -9.41 -37.46 -12.81
N GLU A 72 -8.20 -37.93 -13.10
CA GLU A 72 -7.93 -39.38 -13.26
C GLU A 72 -8.39 -40.21 -12.07
N LYS A 73 -8.20 -39.67 -10.86
CA LYS A 73 -8.55 -40.35 -9.62
C LYS A 73 -10.06 -40.44 -9.46
N ALA A 74 -10.79 -39.40 -9.87
CA ALA A 74 -12.25 -39.42 -9.88
C ALA A 74 -12.78 -40.41 -10.93
N VAL A 75 -12.26 -40.36 -12.16
CA VAL A 75 -12.57 -41.31 -13.25
C VAL A 75 -12.38 -42.76 -12.77
N HIS A 76 -11.21 -43.10 -12.23
CA HIS A 76 -10.94 -44.45 -11.76
C HIS A 76 -11.78 -44.88 -10.55
N GLN A 77 -12.20 -43.94 -9.69
CA GLN A 77 -13.14 -44.22 -8.60
C GLN A 77 -14.56 -44.51 -9.12
N ILE A 78 -15.03 -43.79 -10.14
CA ILE A 78 -16.33 -44.02 -10.78
C ILE A 78 -16.31 -45.35 -11.56
N GLU A 79 -15.23 -45.66 -12.28
CA GLU A 79 -15.03 -46.97 -12.90
C GLU A 79 -15.10 -48.13 -11.89
N GLN A 80 -14.44 -47.98 -10.72
CA GLN A 80 -14.53 -49.00 -9.66
C GLN A 80 -15.94 -49.10 -9.05
N ALA A 81 -16.68 -47.99 -8.94
CA ALA A 81 -18.07 -48.01 -8.46
C ALA A 81 -18.99 -48.76 -9.45
N LEU A 82 -18.90 -48.43 -10.75
CA LEU A 82 -19.67 -49.11 -11.79
C LEU A 82 -19.34 -50.61 -11.86
N ARG A 83 -18.05 -50.99 -11.85
CA ARG A 83 -17.63 -52.42 -11.82
C ARG A 83 -18.16 -53.18 -10.61
N ARG A 84 -18.35 -52.52 -9.46
CA ARG A 84 -18.96 -53.12 -8.25
C ARG A 84 -20.47 -53.26 -8.36
N SER A 85 -21.17 -52.27 -8.95
CA SER A 85 -22.61 -52.39 -9.21
C SER A 85 -22.97 -53.55 -10.14
N SER A 86 -22.14 -53.83 -11.15
CA SER A 86 -22.28 -55.03 -12.02
C SER A 86 -21.98 -56.37 -11.33
N ALA A 87 -21.52 -56.36 -10.08
CA ALA A 87 -21.17 -57.56 -9.31
C ALA A 87 -22.19 -57.90 -8.19
N GLY A 88 -23.38 -57.30 -8.21
CA GLY A 88 -24.49 -57.72 -7.33
C GLY A 88 -24.46 -57.16 -5.91
N HIS A 89 -24.04 -55.90 -5.73
CA HIS A 89 -24.32 -55.13 -4.51
C HIS A 89 -24.91 -53.76 -4.86
N GLU A 90 -25.95 -53.38 -4.10
CA GLU A 90 -26.82 -52.24 -4.40
C GLU A 90 -26.15 -50.89 -4.12
N GLN A 91 -25.91 -50.06 -5.16
CA GLN A 91 -25.73 -48.61 -4.95
C GLN A 91 -25.93 -47.71 -6.19
N ILE A 92 -26.74 -48.12 -7.18
CA ILE A 92 -27.28 -47.23 -8.22
C ILE A 92 -28.78 -47.50 -8.33
N GLN A 93 -29.62 -46.47 -8.17
CA GLN A 93 -31.08 -46.62 -8.04
C GLN A 93 -31.87 -46.37 -9.33
N SER A 94 -31.23 -45.92 -10.41
CA SER A 94 -31.83 -45.81 -11.75
C SER A 94 -30.85 -46.25 -12.84
N GLN A 95 -31.37 -46.95 -13.85
CA GLN A 95 -30.63 -47.31 -15.07
C GLN A 95 -30.21 -46.06 -15.87
N GLU A 96 -30.95 -44.95 -15.76
CA GLU A 96 -30.61 -43.67 -16.39
C GLU A 96 -29.36 -43.05 -15.74
N GLN A 97 -29.27 -43.08 -14.40
CA GLN A 97 -28.08 -42.63 -13.67
C GLN A 97 -26.84 -43.47 -14.06
N ALA A 98 -27.01 -44.78 -14.28
CA ALA A 98 -25.94 -45.64 -14.76
C ALA A 98 -25.50 -45.32 -16.21
N ASN A 99 -26.38 -44.74 -17.03
CA ASN A 99 -26.07 -44.33 -18.40
C ASN A 99 -25.44 -42.93 -18.44
N GLU A 100 -25.92 -41.99 -17.63
CA GLU A 100 -25.32 -40.66 -17.46
C GLU A 100 -23.88 -40.77 -16.94
N LEU A 101 -23.64 -41.61 -15.93
CA LEU A 101 -22.28 -41.88 -15.42
C LEU A 101 -21.35 -42.53 -16.46
N ARG A 102 -21.88 -43.29 -17.42
CA ARG A 102 -21.09 -43.83 -18.55
C ARG A 102 -20.77 -42.74 -19.56
N TYR A 103 -21.74 -41.90 -19.92
CA TYR A 103 -21.56 -40.79 -20.85
C TYR A 103 -20.50 -39.78 -20.34
N LEU A 104 -20.57 -39.41 -19.06
CA LEU A 104 -19.59 -38.54 -18.40
C LEU A 104 -18.20 -39.19 -18.28
N LEU A 105 -18.11 -40.52 -18.16
CA LEU A 105 -16.84 -41.25 -18.21
C LEU A 105 -16.22 -41.26 -19.61
N GLU A 106 -17.01 -41.48 -20.65
CA GLU A 106 -16.53 -41.42 -22.04
C GLU A 106 -16.01 -40.01 -22.34
N ARG A 107 -16.78 -38.98 -21.99
CA ARG A 107 -16.43 -37.57 -22.22
C ARG A 107 -15.19 -37.11 -21.44
N SER A 108 -14.97 -37.62 -20.23
CA SER A 108 -13.76 -37.32 -19.44
C SER A 108 -12.52 -38.07 -19.94
N ARG A 109 -12.66 -39.23 -20.60
CA ARG A 109 -11.57 -39.89 -21.32
C ARG A 109 -11.14 -39.13 -22.57
N GLU A 110 -12.08 -38.57 -23.33
CA GLU A 110 -11.76 -37.72 -24.49
C GLU A 110 -10.92 -36.48 -24.09
N LEU A 111 -11.22 -35.89 -22.93
CA LEU A 111 -10.45 -34.76 -22.37
C LEU A 111 -9.04 -35.18 -21.90
N LEU A 112 -8.88 -36.36 -21.30
CA LEU A 112 -7.56 -36.88 -20.93
C LEU A 112 -6.71 -37.24 -22.17
N ALA A 113 -7.32 -37.87 -23.17
CA ALA A 113 -6.65 -38.29 -24.42
C ALA A 113 -6.27 -37.13 -25.36
N SER A 114 -6.81 -35.93 -25.14
CA SER A 114 -6.49 -34.72 -25.92
C SER A 114 -5.38 -33.86 -25.30
N GLY A 115 -5.14 -33.94 -23.99
CA GLY A 115 -3.98 -33.30 -23.35
C GLY A 115 -2.64 -33.95 -23.74
N ASP A 116 -2.63 -35.28 -23.82
CA ASP A 116 -1.44 -36.15 -23.97
C ASP A 116 -0.77 -36.13 -25.37
N ARG A 117 -1.04 -35.08 -26.17
CA ARG A 117 -0.50 -34.87 -27.53
C ARG A 117 0.25 -33.55 -27.72
N SER A 118 0.49 -32.81 -26.64
CA SER A 118 0.96 -31.41 -26.71
C SER A 118 2.32 -31.13 -26.04
N GLY A 119 3.08 -32.17 -25.65
CA GLY A 119 4.46 -31.98 -25.18
C GLY A 119 5.30 -33.27 -25.18
N VAL A 120 6.62 -33.09 -25.31
CA VAL A 120 7.70 -34.12 -25.20
C VAL A 120 7.69 -35.14 -26.36
N ASP A 121 8.76 -35.36 -27.14
CA ASP A 121 10.18 -34.94 -27.08
C ASP A 121 10.71 -34.65 -28.50
N ASP A 122 11.76 -33.82 -28.61
CA ASP A 122 12.92 -34.14 -29.48
C ASP A 122 14.18 -33.39 -29.01
N TYR A 123 15.14 -34.09 -28.39
CA TYR A 123 16.46 -33.54 -28.05
C TYR A 123 17.49 -34.64 -27.75
N ALA A 124 18.13 -35.22 -28.78
CA ALA A 124 19.17 -36.24 -28.57
C ALA A 124 20.31 -36.29 -29.62
N THR A 125 21.25 -35.33 -29.51
CA THR A 125 22.72 -35.53 -29.65
C THR A 125 23.32 -36.13 -30.94
N LEU A 126 24.18 -35.37 -31.66
CA LEU A 126 25.66 -35.53 -31.67
C LEU A 126 26.40 -34.68 -32.74
N LYS A 127 27.59 -34.20 -32.35
CA LYS A 127 28.79 -33.88 -33.16
C LYS A 127 28.75 -32.82 -34.29
N SER A 128 29.32 -31.66 -33.96
CA SER A 128 30.47 -31.01 -34.63
C SER A 128 30.85 -31.38 -36.08
N GLU A 129 30.88 -30.39 -36.97
CA GLU A 129 32.04 -30.04 -37.81
C GLU A 129 31.94 -28.58 -38.33
N GLU A 130 32.94 -28.08 -39.04
CA GLU A 130 33.15 -26.63 -39.33
C GLU A 130 32.67 -26.17 -40.74
N GLN A 131 32.91 -24.88 -41.04
CA GLN A 131 32.95 -24.22 -42.37
C GLN A 131 31.67 -23.60 -42.96
N ASP A 132 31.50 -22.30 -42.66
CA ASP A 132 31.64 -21.18 -43.63
C ASP A 132 30.92 -21.24 -45.01
N GLN A 133 29.88 -20.41 -45.18
CA GLN A 133 29.88 -19.35 -46.23
C GLN A 133 28.71 -18.34 -46.17
N ARG A 134 28.85 -17.26 -46.97
CA ARG A 134 28.01 -16.05 -47.08
C ARG A 134 26.77 -16.32 -47.99
N SER A 135 25.65 -15.58 -47.97
CA SER A 135 25.52 -14.14 -48.32
C SER A 135 24.08 -13.58 -48.14
N SER A 136 23.92 -12.25 -48.20
CA SER A 136 22.66 -11.47 -48.37
C SER A 136 22.69 -10.73 -49.74
N PRO A 137 21.74 -9.85 -50.19
CA PRO A 137 20.51 -9.27 -49.60
C PRO A 137 19.23 -9.68 -50.43
N ASN A 138 18.18 -8.93 -50.82
CA ASN A 138 17.69 -7.52 -50.80
C ASN A 138 16.13 -7.52 -50.96
N ARG A 139 15.28 -6.56 -50.53
CA ARG A 139 14.87 -5.22 -51.11
C ARG A 139 14.60 -5.20 -52.63
N THR A 140 13.56 -4.55 -53.20
CA THR A 140 12.59 -3.50 -52.72
C THR A 140 11.30 -3.47 -53.62
N PRO A 141 10.19 -2.75 -53.27
CA PRO A 141 8.88 -2.84 -53.97
C PRO A 141 8.31 -1.53 -54.61
N THR A 142 7.41 -1.68 -55.62
CA THR A 142 6.40 -0.73 -56.18
C THR A 142 5.57 -1.47 -57.26
N SER A 143 4.35 -1.13 -57.73
CA SER A 143 3.32 -0.09 -57.44
C SER A 143 1.98 -0.45 -58.15
N LEU A 144 0.85 0.17 -57.74
CA LEU A 144 -0.29 0.77 -58.52
C LEU A 144 -0.62 0.25 -59.97
N ASP A 145 -1.88 0.17 -60.49
CA ASP A 145 -3.16 0.81 -60.10
C ASP A 145 -4.45 0.25 -60.81
N THR A 146 -5.64 0.45 -60.19
CA THR A 146 -7.03 0.63 -60.74
C THR A 146 -7.70 -0.47 -61.68
N PRO A 147 -8.97 -0.33 -62.21
CA PRO A 147 -10.20 -0.78 -61.51
C PRO A 147 -11.22 -1.64 -62.37
N PRO A 148 -12.58 -1.55 -62.31
CA PRO A 148 -13.40 -2.66 -61.79
C PRO A 148 -14.55 -3.20 -62.68
N SER A 149 -15.07 -4.38 -62.33
CA SER A 149 -16.33 -4.94 -62.85
C SER A 149 -17.17 -5.61 -61.73
N GLN A 150 -18.50 -5.44 -61.75
CA GLN A 150 -19.43 -6.04 -60.78
C GLN A 150 -19.95 -7.40 -61.26
N LEU A 151 -20.30 -8.32 -60.34
CA LEU A 151 -21.48 -9.21 -60.50
C LEU A 151 -21.88 -9.94 -59.19
N ALA A 152 -23.13 -9.72 -58.77
CA ALA A 152 -24.03 -10.55 -57.95
C ALA A 152 -23.48 -11.45 -56.80
N ALA A 153 -23.53 -10.90 -55.59
CA ALA A 153 -24.07 -11.46 -54.34
C ALA A 153 -24.29 -12.99 -54.16
N ARG A 154 -23.81 -13.50 -53.01
CA ARG A 154 -24.56 -14.43 -52.15
C ARG A 154 -24.15 -14.27 -50.68
N ASP A 155 -25.10 -13.95 -49.82
CA ASP A 155 -24.85 -13.67 -48.40
C ASP A 155 -24.57 -14.92 -47.56
N HIS A 156 -23.48 -14.87 -46.78
CA HIS A 156 -23.33 -15.63 -45.55
C HIS A 156 -22.72 -14.70 -44.48
N PRO A 157 -23.39 -14.47 -43.34
CA PRO A 157 -22.82 -13.66 -42.27
C PRO A 157 -21.61 -14.39 -41.64
N PRO A 158 -20.50 -13.69 -41.33
CA PRO A 158 -19.35 -14.31 -40.70
C PRO A 158 -19.69 -14.75 -39.26
N MET A 159 -19.45 -16.01 -38.94
CA MET A 159 -19.64 -16.53 -37.59
C MET A 159 -18.75 -15.78 -36.58
N GLN A 160 -19.35 -15.27 -35.51
CA GLN A 160 -18.63 -14.64 -34.41
C GLN A 160 -17.77 -15.67 -33.67
N LYS A 161 -16.45 -15.52 -33.71
CA LYS A 161 -15.56 -16.12 -32.70
C LYS A 161 -15.67 -15.29 -31.42
N GLY A 162 -16.75 -15.51 -30.64
CA GLY A 162 -17.16 -14.59 -29.58
C GLY A 162 -17.57 -15.17 -28.23
N GLU A 163 -17.55 -16.50 -28.03
CA GLU A 163 -18.11 -17.13 -26.81
C GLU A 163 -17.12 -17.99 -26.00
N GLY A 164 -15.91 -18.26 -26.52
CA GLY A 164 -14.97 -19.21 -25.89
C GLY A 164 -14.30 -18.75 -24.59
N ASP A 165 -14.12 -17.44 -24.40
CA ASP A 165 -13.36 -16.86 -23.27
C ASP A 165 -14.15 -16.84 -21.94
N GLN A 166 -15.49 -16.89 -21.97
CA GLN A 166 -16.31 -16.70 -20.77
C GLN A 166 -16.42 -17.94 -19.87
N LEU A 167 -15.94 -19.10 -20.33
CA LEU A 167 -16.18 -20.41 -19.71
C LEU A 167 -14.91 -21.09 -19.15
N SER A 168 -13.79 -20.37 -19.02
CA SER A 168 -12.62 -20.89 -18.31
C SER A 168 -12.83 -20.87 -16.78
N LEU A 169 -12.26 -21.85 -16.08
CA LEU A 169 -12.21 -21.87 -14.61
C LEU A 169 -10.95 -21.18 -14.06
N ASP A 170 -9.95 -20.95 -14.91
CA ASP A 170 -8.62 -20.49 -14.52
C ASP A 170 -8.61 -19.02 -14.03
N ASP A 171 -9.62 -18.23 -14.43
CA ASP A 171 -9.79 -16.82 -14.06
C ASP A 171 -10.47 -16.61 -12.69
N ALA A 172 -10.65 -17.64 -11.86
CA ALA A 172 -11.31 -17.53 -10.55
C ALA A 172 -10.34 -17.07 -9.43
N GLU A 173 -10.46 -15.82 -8.97
CA GLU A 173 -9.57 -15.22 -7.96
C GLU A 173 -9.88 -15.64 -6.51
N ASN A 174 -11.05 -16.23 -6.24
CA ASN A 174 -11.41 -16.72 -4.91
C ASN A 174 -12.41 -17.89 -4.97
N PRO A 175 -12.60 -18.66 -3.87
CA PRO A 175 -13.46 -19.85 -3.87
C PRO A 175 -14.94 -19.57 -4.18
N LEU A 176 -15.47 -18.37 -3.87
CA LEU A 176 -16.85 -18.02 -4.21
C LEU A 176 -16.98 -17.74 -5.72
N GLN A 177 -16.00 -17.09 -6.33
CA GLN A 177 -15.94 -16.91 -7.78
C GLN A 177 -15.72 -18.23 -8.53
N LEU A 178 -14.98 -19.18 -7.96
CA LEU A 178 -14.85 -20.52 -8.54
C LEU A 178 -16.19 -21.27 -8.52
N LEU A 179 -16.91 -21.23 -7.39
CA LEU A 179 -18.28 -21.76 -7.29
C LEU A 179 -19.26 -21.04 -8.23
N ALA A 180 -19.05 -19.74 -8.46
CA ALA A 180 -19.83 -18.97 -9.42
C ALA A 180 -19.66 -19.50 -10.85
N ARG A 181 -18.41 -19.59 -11.32
CA ARG A 181 -18.10 -20.12 -12.66
C ARG A 181 -18.52 -21.56 -12.86
N THR A 182 -18.38 -22.43 -11.85
CA THR A 182 -18.89 -23.82 -11.98
C THR A 182 -20.42 -23.86 -12.05
N SER A 183 -21.14 -22.95 -11.38
CA SER A 183 -22.59 -22.82 -11.54
C SER A 183 -22.97 -22.38 -12.96
N GLU A 184 -22.29 -21.38 -13.52
CA GLU A 184 -22.54 -20.90 -14.90
C GLU A 184 -22.27 -22.00 -15.93
N LEU A 185 -21.16 -22.74 -15.79
CA LEU A 185 -20.82 -23.89 -16.63
C LEU A 185 -21.88 -24.99 -16.56
N LEU A 186 -22.36 -25.34 -15.36
CA LEU A 186 -23.40 -26.36 -15.20
C LEU A 186 -24.74 -25.91 -15.82
N SER A 187 -25.08 -24.62 -15.75
CA SER A 187 -26.24 -24.07 -16.46
C SER A 187 -26.07 -24.10 -17.98
N ALA A 188 -24.87 -23.82 -18.51
CA ALA A 188 -24.59 -23.87 -19.95
C ALA A 188 -24.61 -25.29 -20.54
N ILE A 189 -24.40 -26.32 -19.71
CA ILE A 189 -24.38 -27.75 -20.11
C ILE A 189 -25.79 -28.36 -20.24
N GLN A 190 -26.87 -27.63 -19.89
CA GLN A 190 -28.25 -28.15 -19.99
C GLN A 190 -28.58 -28.67 -21.41
N PRO A 191 -29.00 -29.94 -21.56
CA PRO A 191 -29.14 -30.55 -22.87
C PRO A 191 -30.35 -29.98 -23.64
N ARG A 192 -30.09 -29.45 -24.84
CA ARG A 192 -31.14 -29.16 -25.83
C ARG A 192 -31.79 -30.47 -26.27
N ALA A 193 -32.97 -30.77 -25.73
CA ALA A 193 -33.75 -31.95 -26.11
C ALA A 193 -34.08 -31.94 -27.62
N PRO A 194 -33.78 -33.03 -28.36
CA PRO A 194 -34.02 -33.07 -29.80
C PRO A 194 -35.51 -33.24 -30.11
N ASN A 195 -36.11 -32.20 -30.68
CA ASN A 195 -37.38 -32.15 -31.42
C ASN A 195 -38.55 -33.07 -30.96
N GLY A 196 -39.48 -32.48 -30.21
CA GLY A 196 -40.87 -32.44 -30.69
C GLY A 196 -41.89 -33.44 -30.10
N VAL A 197 -42.30 -33.22 -28.84
CA VAL A 197 -43.67 -33.53 -28.39
C VAL A 197 -44.19 -32.38 -27.51
N PRO A 198 -45.36 -31.76 -27.81
CA PRO A 198 -45.95 -30.75 -26.94
C PRO A 198 -46.68 -31.40 -25.76
N GLY A 199 -45.94 -31.72 -24.70
CA GLY A 199 -46.47 -32.35 -23.48
C GLY A 199 -46.18 -31.53 -22.20
N HIS A 200 -47.24 -31.15 -21.49
CA HIS A 200 -47.13 -30.75 -20.07
C HIS A 200 -46.72 -31.98 -19.23
N THR A 201 -45.94 -31.92 -18.14
CA THR A 201 -45.52 -30.78 -17.30
C THR A 201 -44.04 -30.91 -16.86
N ALA A 202 -43.10 -30.22 -17.52
CA ALA A 202 -41.72 -30.07 -17.04
C ALA A 202 -41.54 -28.72 -16.30
N PHE A 203 -41.17 -28.79 -15.02
CA PHE A 203 -40.66 -27.75 -14.12
C PHE A 203 -40.80 -26.25 -14.54
N LYS A 204 -41.99 -25.66 -14.34
CA LYS A 204 -42.15 -24.20 -14.20
C LYS A 204 -41.50 -23.60 -12.93
N TYR A 205 -40.69 -24.37 -12.22
CA TYR A 205 -39.90 -23.93 -11.06
C TYR A 205 -38.52 -23.36 -11.43
N ALA A 206 -38.09 -23.47 -12.70
CA ALA A 206 -36.98 -22.70 -13.25
C ALA A 206 -37.39 -21.22 -13.47
N SER A 207 -37.83 -20.59 -12.38
CA SER A 207 -38.49 -19.28 -12.38
C SER A 207 -38.14 -18.55 -11.09
N ARG A 208 -37.64 -17.32 -11.22
CA ARG A 208 -37.08 -16.47 -10.16
C ARG A 208 -35.81 -17.01 -9.50
N ASN A 209 -35.80 -18.24 -8.97
CA ASN A 209 -34.64 -18.79 -8.24
C ASN A 209 -33.37 -18.85 -9.11
N ASP A 210 -33.45 -19.36 -10.35
CA ASP A 210 -32.28 -19.41 -11.25
C ASP A 210 -31.78 -17.99 -11.62
N ASN A 211 -32.69 -17.03 -11.81
CA ASN A 211 -32.32 -15.63 -12.05
C ASN A 211 -31.63 -14.99 -10.84
N ASP A 212 -32.02 -15.35 -9.62
CA ASP A 212 -31.43 -14.81 -8.40
C ASP A 212 -30.10 -15.51 -8.05
N LEU A 213 -29.95 -16.80 -8.39
CA LEU A 213 -28.67 -17.50 -8.41
C LEU A 213 -27.71 -16.90 -9.45
N GLN A 214 -28.16 -16.68 -10.70
CA GLN A 214 -27.35 -16.11 -11.77
C GLN A 214 -26.93 -14.64 -11.52
N LYS A 215 -27.69 -13.89 -10.71
CA LYS A 215 -27.25 -12.57 -10.21
C LYS A 215 -26.17 -12.67 -9.13
N PHE A 216 -26.27 -13.65 -8.24
CA PHE A 216 -25.33 -13.82 -7.13
C PHE A 216 -24.01 -14.49 -7.57
N PHE A 217 -24.10 -15.42 -8.53
CA PHE A 217 -23.01 -16.19 -9.12
C PHE A 217 -22.65 -15.75 -10.54
N GLY A 218 -23.08 -14.56 -10.96
CA GLY A 218 -22.73 -13.99 -12.27
C GLY A 218 -21.31 -13.42 -12.32
N PRO A 219 -20.87 -12.89 -13.47
CA PRO A 219 -19.63 -12.14 -13.56
C PRO A 219 -19.70 -10.90 -12.65
N TYR A 220 -18.57 -10.55 -12.02
CA TYR A 220 -18.48 -9.33 -11.22
C TYR A 220 -18.82 -8.10 -12.07
N GLN A 221 -19.77 -7.30 -11.60
CA GLN A 221 -20.13 -6.01 -12.19
C GLN A 221 -20.01 -4.91 -11.12
N PRO A 222 -19.22 -3.84 -11.37
CA PRO A 222 -19.09 -2.74 -10.42
C PRO A 222 -20.42 -1.98 -10.32
N ARG A 223 -20.84 -1.66 -9.10
CA ARG A 223 -21.95 -0.73 -8.90
C ARG A 223 -21.37 0.66 -8.71
N LEU A 224 -21.60 1.54 -9.68
CA LEU A 224 -21.13 2.93 -9.66
C LEU A 224 -22.04 3.81 -8.80
N ASP A 225 -21.50 4.88 -8.21
CA ASP A 225 -22.25 5.88 -7.46
C ASP A 225 -22.80 6.99 -8.38
N VAL A 226 -23.59 6.58 -9.38
CA VAL A 226 -24.21 7.47 -10.38
C VAL A 226 -25.73 7.44 -10.28
N GLY A 227 -26.37 8.59 -10.50
CA GLY A 227 -27.82 8.77 -10.44
C GLY A 227 -28.20 10.19 -10.02
N ASP A 228 -29.38 10.64 -10.43
CA ASP A 228 -29.86 12.02 -10.27
C ASP A 228 -29.98 12.45 -8.79
N ASP A 229 -30.12 11.50 -7.85
CA ASP A 229 -30.15 11.73 -6.40
C ASP A 229 -28.75 11.80 -5.73
N LEU A 230 -27.70 11.55 -6.52
CA LEU A 230 -26.28 11.53 -6.14
C LEU A 230 -25.45 12.61 -6.86
N ASP A 231 -25.80 12.95 -8.10
CA ASP A 231 -25.03 13.89 -8.93
C ASP A 231 -25.12 15.34 -8.39
N PRO A 232 -23.99 15.99 -8.02
CA PRO A 232 -24.00 17.37 -7.54
C PRO A 232 -24.49 18.41 -8.56
N VAL A 233 -24.53 18.09 -9.86
CA VAL A 233 -25.06 18.97 -10.91
C VAL A 233 -26.58 18.89 -10.98
N GLU A 234 -27.17 17.69 -11.06
CA GLU A 234 -28.64 17.51 -11.08
C GLU A 234 -29.29 17.94 -9.74
N LEU A 235 -28.57 17.76 -8.62
CA LEU A 235 -28.96 18.27 -7.31
C LEU A 235 -28.84 19.81 -7.16
N GLY A 236 -28.38 20.53 -8.19
CA GLY A 236 -28.23 21.99 -8.17
C GLY A 236 -27.19 22.52 -7.17
N LEU A 237 -26.22 21.69 -6.76
CA LEU A 237 -25.14 22.11 -5.87
C LEU A 237 -24.09 22.94 -6.61
N ILE A 238 -23.82 22.57 -7.87
CA ILE A 238 -22.95 23.25 -8.84
C ILE A 238 -23.59 23.23 -10.22
N THR A 239 -23.25 24.22 -11.05
CA THR A 239 -23.44 24.17 -12.50
C THR A 239 -22.31 23.39 -13.18
N LEU A 240 -22.52 22.95 -14.42
CA LEU A 240 -21.46 22.29 -15.21
C LEU A 240 -20.24 23.19 -15.43
N ALA A 241 -20.45 24.48 -15.70
CA ALA A 241 -19.37 25.46 -15.87
C ALA A 241 -18.57 25.71 -14.56
N GLU A 242 -19.21 25.66 -13.39
CA GLU A 242 -18.49 25.66 -12.12
C GLU A 242 -17.66 24.38 -11.93
N ALA A 243 -18.17 23.22 -12.34
CA ALA A 243 -17.42 21.96 -12.30
C ALA A 243 -16.17 22.01 -13.20
N GLU A 244 -16.29 22.52 -14.42
CA GLU A 244 -15.18 22.72 -15.36
C GLU A 244 -14.12 23.70 -14.83
N ALA A 245 -14.55 24.83 -14.25
CA ALA A 245 -13.65 25.80 -13.65
C ALA A 245 -12.91 25.22 -12.42
N LEU A 246 -13.60 24.43 -11.58
CA LEU A 246 -13.00 23.77 -10.43
C LEU A 246 -12.04 22.65 -10.85
N PHE A 247 -12.36 21.84 -11.88
CA PHE A 247 -11.43 20.84 -12.43
C PHE A 247 -10.18 21.49 -13.04
N SER A 248 -10.35 22.61 -13.75
CA SER A 248 -9.23 23.39 -14.28
C SER A 248 -8.31 23.88 -13.16
N TYR A 249 -8.89 24.43 -12.08
CA TYR A 249 -8.15 24.83 -10.89
C TYR A 249 -7.45 23.64 -10.20
N PHE A 250 -8.09 22.46 -10.15
CA PHE A 250 -7.48 21.25 -9.60
C PHE A 250 -6.21 20.85 -10.37
N TYR A 251 -6.28 20.78 -11.71
CA TYR A 251 -5.13 20.35 -12.54
C TYR A 251 -3.98 21.36 -12.61
N ASP A 252 -4.28 22.65 -12.44
CA ASP A 252 -3.30 23.73 -12.38
C ASP A 252 -2.64 23.83 -10.98
N LYS A 253 -3.42 23.83 -9.90
CA LYS A 253 -2.94 24.15 -8.55
C LYS A 253 -2.80 22.97 -7.59
N LEU A 254 -3.55 21.88 -7.75
CA LEU A 254 -3.67 20.82 -6.73
C LEU A 254 -3.10 19.46 -7.16
N ALA A 255 -3.19 19.10 -8.45
CA ALA A 255 -2.84 17.77 -8.97
C ALA A 255 -1.37 17.38 -8.78
N HIS A 256 -0.45 18.35 -8.66
CA HIS A 256 1.00 18.13 -8.53
C HIS A 256 1.41 17.19 -7.38
N THR A 257 0.60 17.09 -6.32
CA THR A 257 0.78 16.11 -5.22
C THR A 257 -0.45 15.22 -5.00
N ARG A 258 -1.39 15.18 -5.96
CA ARG A 258 -2.64 14.40 -5.91
C ARG A 258 -2.71 13.43 -7.09
N TRP A 259 -1.76 12.51 -7.08
CA TRP A 259 -1.52 11.53 -8.12
C TRP A 259 -2.62 10.48 -8.23
N GLY A 260 -2.67 9.79 -9.39
CA GLY A 260 -3.73 8.84 -9.75
C GLY A 260 -4.64 9.36 -10.86
N ILE A 261 -4.94 10.66 -10.84
CA ILE A 261 -5.87 11.32 -11.76
C ILE A 261 -5.16 11.72 -13.05
N ASP A 262 -5.29 10.89 -14.09
CA ASP A 262 -4.92 11.21 -15.48
C ASP A 262 -5.83 12.32 -16.05
N PRO A 263 -5.31 13.49 -16.46
CA PRO A 263 -6.13 14.63 -16.92
C PRO A 263 -6.78 14.39 -18.30
N VAL A 264 -6.34 13.40 -19.07
CA VAL A 264 -6.90 13.06 -20.39
C VAL A 264 -8.06 12.06 -20.25
N ILE A 265 -8.11 11.29 -19.16
CA ILE A 265 -9.24 10.42 -18.82
C ILE A 265 -10.25 11.19 -17.97
N HIS A 266 -9.83 11.78 -16.86
CA HIS A 266 -10.72 12.31 -15.82
C HIS A 266 -11.19 13.73 -16.12
N THR A 267 -11.80 13.91 -17.30
CA THR A 267 -12.59 15.10 -17.64
C THR A 267 -13.85 15.19 -16.77
N VAL A 268 -14.52 16.34 -16.76
CA VAL A 268 -15.79 16.49 -16.03
C VAL A 268 -16.81 15.45 -16.51
N ASP A 269 -17.00 15.28 -17.82
CA ASP A 269 -17.96 14.32 -18.38
C ASP A 269 -17.64 12.86 -18.02
N PHE A 270 -16.36 12.46 -18.11
CA PHE A 270 -15.94 11.12 -17.73
C PHE A 270 -16.16 10.89 -16.24
N VAL A 271 -15.70 11.79 -15.37
CA VAL A 271 -15.87 11.63 -13.92
C VAL A 271 -17.35 11.64 -13.54
N ARG A 272 -18.16 12.53 -14.14
CA ARG A 272 -19.61 12.61 -13.92
C ARG A 272 -20.35 11.33 -14.31
N SER A 273 -20.00 10.71 -15.43
CA SER A 273 -20.56 9.43 -15.88
C SER A 273 -20.06 8.20 -15.09
N ARG A 274 -19.13 8.38 -14.14
CA ARG A 274 -18.41 7.29 -13.46
C ARG A 274 -18.45 7.33 -11.94
N SER A 275 -18.47 8.51 -11.31
CA SER A 275 -18.60 8.67 -9.86
C SER A 275 -19.01 10.10 -9.46
N SER A 276 -20.19 10.23 -8.85
CA SER A 276 -20.65 11.49 -8.25
C SER A 276 -19.74 11.94 -7.10
N PHE A 277 -19.13 10.98 -6.39
CA PHE A 277 -18.23 11.20 -5.26
C PHE A 277 -16.87 11.73 -5.70
N LEU A 278 -16.30 11.25 -6.82
CA LEU A 278 -15.08 11.84 -7.38
C LEU A 278 -15.33 13.26 -7.91
N LEU A 279 -16.45 13.47 -8.63
CA LEU A 279 -16.87 14.79 -9.11
C LEU A 279 -16.99 15.79 -7.95
N THR A 280 -17.75 15.41 -6.92
CA THR A 280 -17.93 16.21 -5.69
C THR A 280 -16.62 16.43 -4.95
N SER A 281 -15.72 15.45 -4.91
CA SER A 281 -14.44 15.54 -4.19
C SER A 281 -13.44 16.49 -4.86
N ILE A 282 -13.29 16.43 -6.18
CA ILE A 282 -12.42 17.35 -6.93
C ILE A 282 -12.97 18.78 -6.85
N ALA A 283 -14.30 18.94 -6.97
CA ALA A 283 -14.97 20.23 -6.82
C ALA A 283 -14.80 20.80 -5.38
N ALA A 284 -15.01 19.98 -4.35
CA ALA A 284 -14.84 20.37 -2.95
C ALA A 284 -13.38 20.75 -2.62
N ALA A 285 -12.41 19.93 -3.05
CA ALA A 285 -10.99 20.21 -2.86
C ALA A 285 -10.56 21.52 -3.54
N SER A 286 -11.16 21.87 -4.68
CA SER A 286 -10.85 23.11 -5.39
C SER A 286 -11.51 24.34 -4.74
N ALA A 287 -12.77 24.22 -4.31
CA ALA A 287 -13.47 25.27 -3.57
C ALA A 287 -12.85 25.53 -2.17
N LEU A 288 -12.24 24.51 -1.56
CA LEU A 288 -11.49 24.63 -0.29
C LEU A 288 -10.35 25.64 -0.35
N PHE A 289 -9.69 25.78 -1.51
CA PHE A 289 -8.54 26.68 -1.70
C PHE A 289 -8.88 28.01 -2.40
N SER A 290 -10.14 28.22 -2.79
CA SER A 290 -10.60 29.46 -3.42
C SER A 290 -11.30 30.38 -2.40
N PRO A 291 -10.75 31.57 -2.07
CA PRO A 291 -11.31 32.44 -1.02
C PRO A 291 -12.76 32.87 -1.24
N SER A 292 -13.22 32.97 -2.49
CA SER A 292 -14.58 33.39 -2.83
C SER A 292 -15.63 32.27 -2.74
N LEU A 293 -15.22 31.01 -2.51
CA LEU A 293 -16.08 29.84 -2.65
C LEU A 293 -16.41 29.11 -1.34
N GLU A 294 -16.28 29.76 -0.17
CA GLU A 294 -16.60 29.15 1.14
C GLU A 294 -18.01 28.52 1.19
N SER A 295 -19.04 29.24 0.72
CA SER A 295 -20.43 28.77 0.73
C SER A 295 -20.65 27.58 -0.21
N LEU A 296 -19.89 27.51 -1.30
CA LEU A 296 -19.89 26.38 -2.23
C LEU A 296 -19.13 25.17 -1.64
N TYR A 297 -17.93 25.39 -1.09
CA TYR A 297 -17.18 24.37 -0.37
C TYR A 297 -18.01 23.72 0.73
N LYS A 298 -18.74 24.51 1.54
CA LYS A 298 -19.60 24.00 2.61
C LYS A 298 -20.72 23.09 2.07
N ARG A 299 -21.35 23.44 0.94
CA ARG A 299 -22.36 22.59 0.29
C ARG A 299 -21.76 21.29 -0.25
N LEU A 300 -20.65 21.38 -0.98
CA LEU A 300 -19.96 20.23 -1.57
C LEU A 300 -19.35 19.29 -0.52
N SER A 301 -18.77 19.82 0.56
CA SER A 301 -18.22 19.03 1.68
C SER A 301 -19.30 18.22 2.40
N ASN A 302 -20.49 18.82 2.61
CA ASN A 302 -21.63 18.11 3.19
C ASN A 302 -22.12 16.98 2.27
N HIS A 303 -22.22 17.24 0.97
CA HIS A 303 -22.62 16.23 -0.01
C HIS A 303 -21.58 15.11 -0.15
N ARG A 304 -20.28 15.45 -0.14
CA ARG A 304 -19.18 14.48 -0.08
C ARG A 304 -19.33 13.53 1.11
N GLN A 305 -19.63 14.03 2.31
CA GLN A 305 -19.80 13.17 3.49
C GLN A 305 -21.04 12.26 3.36
N LYS A 306 -22.16 12.79 2.80
CA LYS A 306 -23.35 11.99 2.45
C LYS A 306 -22.98 10.86 1.47
N LEU A 307 -22.23 11.16 0.41
CA LEU A 307 -21.80 10.20 -0.60
C LEU A 307 -20.87 9.12 -0.02
N ALA A 308 -19.92 9.47 0.86
CA ALA A 308 -19.05 8.50 1.52
C ALA A 308 -19.86 7.45 2.35
N GLY A 309 -20.87 7.90 3.10
CA GLY A 309 -21.78 7.00 3.82
C GLY A 309 -22.71 6.19 2.91
N ILE A 310 -23.11 6.75 1.77
CA ILE A 310 -23.86 6.03 0.73
C ILE A 310 -23.02 4.93 0.10
N ILE A 311 -21.76 5.20 -0.25
CA ILE A 311 -20.83 4.20 -0.83
C ILE A 311 -20.68 2.99 0.10
N LEU A 312 -20.47 3.21 1.39
CA LEU A 312 -20.38 2.14 2.39
C LEU A 312 -21.69 1.34 2.50
N SER A 313 -22.84 2.01 2.57
CA SER A 313 -24.15 1.36 2.74
C SER A 313 -24.73 0.69 1.48
N LYS A 314 -24.31 1.12 0.29
CA LYS A 314 -24.73 0.54 -1.01
C LYS A 314 -23.69 -0.39 -1.64
N GLN A 315 -22.47 -0.42 -1.08
CA GLN A 315 -21.31 -1.14 -1.59
C GLN A 315 -20.94 -0.73 -3.02
N TYR A 316 -20.92 0.57 -3.29
CA TYR A 316 -20.46 1.12 -4.58
C TYR A 316 -18.93 1.00 -4.71
N LYS A 317 -18.44 0.61 -5.88
CA LYS A 317 -17.00 0.30 -6.13
C LYS A 317 -16.61 0.68 -7.56
N SER A 318 -15.53 1.44 -7.69
CA SER A 318 -14.91 1.81 -8.97
C SER A 318 -13.51 2.39 -8.71
N VAL A 319 -12.67 2.50 -9.76
CA VAL A 319 -11.39 3.21 -9.70
C VAL A 319 -11.60 4.67 -9.28
N GLU A 320 -12.67 5.29 -9.78
CA GLU A 320 -13.02 6.67 -9.47
C GLU A 320 -13.36 6.86 -7.97
N ILE A 321 -14.04 5.90 -7.33
CA ILE A 321 -14.32 5.93 -5.88
C ILE A 321 -13.02 5.80 -5.07
N VAL A 322 -12.08 4.94 -5.48
CA VAL A 322 -10.75 4.84 -4.84
C VAL A 322 -10.03 6.19 -4.90
N LEU A 323 -9.98 6.81 -6.08
CA LEU A 323 -9.41 8.15 -6.27
C LEU A 323 -10.13 9.21 -5.43
N ALA A 324 -11.45 9.12 -5.27
CA ALA A 324 -12.22 10.07 -4.46
C ALA A 324 -11.86 10.01 -2.98
N PHE A 325 -11.68 8.81 -2.40
CA PHE A 325 -11.14 8.68 -1.05
C PHE A 325 -9.73 9.26 -0.95
N MET A 326 -8.85 8.97 -1.93
CA MET A 326 -7.46 9.46 -1.98
C MET A 326 -7.33 10.99 -2.07
N VAL A 327 -8.19 11.66 -2.85
CA VAL A 327 -8.15 13.13 -3.03
C VAL A 327 -8.40 13.89 -1.73
N ASN A 328 -9.24 13.35 -0.85
CA ASN A 328 -9.65 14.04 0.37
C ASN A 328 -8.68 13.88 1.54
N ILE A 329 -8.06 12.69 1.68
CA ILE A 329 -7.12 12.32 2.75
C ILE A 329 -6.12 13.44 3.13
N PRO A 330 -5.45 14.14 2.17
CA PRO A 330 -4.47 15.17 2.50
C PRO A 330 -5.02 16.41 3.23
N TRP A 331 -6.34 16.59 3.26
CA TRP A 331 -7.01 17.77 3.81
C TRP A 331 -8.25 17.43 4.67
N ILE A 332 -8.30 16.22 5.23
CA ILE A 332 -9.30 15.83 6.25
C ILE A 332 -9.17 16.74 7.48
N SER A 333 -10.29 17.00 8.17
CA SER A 333 -10.29 17.81 9.39
C SER A 333 -9.62 17.07 10.55
N ALA A 334 -9.02 17.80 11.48
CA ALA A 334 -8.37 17.22 12.67
C ALA A 334 -9.35 16.62 13.70
N GLY A 335 -10.66 16.85 13.53
CA GLY A 335 -11.66 16.71 14.58
C GLY A 335 -11.48 17.75 15.69
N ASP A 336 -12.07 17.48 16.86
CA ASP A 336 -11.86 18.28 18.07
C ASP A 336 -10.75 17.67 18.96
N HIS A 337 -10.51 16.36 18.83
CA HIS A 337 -9.46 15.61 19.52
C HIS A 337 -8.62 14.76 18.54
N TRP A 338 -7.35 14.48 18.86
CA TRP A 338 -6.45 13.76 17.95
C TRP A 338 -6.91 12.33 17.59
N ALA A 339 -7.78 11.74 18.42
CA ALA A 339 -8.37 10.42 18.17
C ALA A 339 -9.49 10.43 17.12
N ASP A 340 -9.97 11.61 16.71
CA ASP A 340 -11.04 11.80 15.73
C ASP A 340 -10.54 11.72 14.26
N ASP A 341 -9.25 11.44 14.04
CA ASP A 341 -8.62 11.50 12.72
C ASP A 341 -9.12 10.41 11.74
N GLU A 342 -10.19 10.75 11.02
CA GLU A 342 -10.80 9.94 9.97
C GLU A 342 -9.83 9.53 8.85
N THR A 343 -8.63 10.12 8.73
CA THR A 343 -7.64 9.76 7.70
C THR A 343 -7.38 8.26 7.64
N SER A 344 -7.37 7.61 8.81
CA SER A 344 -7.24 6.15 8.95
C SER A 344 -8.35 5.36 8.25
N THR A 345 -9.58 5.87 8.34
CA THR A 345 -10.80 5.24 7.82
C THR A 345 -10.90 5.43 6.30
N TRP A 346 -10.68 6.66 5.82
CA TRP A 346 -10.72 6.98 4.39
C TRP A 346 -9.65 6.20 3.61
N LEU A 347 -8.45 6.05 4.19
CA LEU A 347 -7.36 5.27 3.59
C LEU A 347 -7.67 3.77 3.55
N SER A 348 -8.27 3.24 4.62
CA SER A 348 -8.76 1.85 4.66
C SER A 348 -9.83 1.60 3.60
N MET A 349 -10.79 2.52 3.41
CA MET A 349 -11.83 2.38 2.38
C MET A 349 -11.26 2.40 0.96
N ALA A 350 -10.29 3.29 0.68
CA ALA A 350 -9.58 3.30 -0.60
C ALA A 350 -8.88 1.95 -0.87
N LEU A 351 -8.19 1.39 0.14
CA LEU A 351 -7.50 0.10 0.04
C LEU A 351 -8.45 -1.08 -0.13
N THR A 352 -9.53 -1.16 0.67
CA THR A 352 -10.53 -2.23 0.55
C THR A 352 -11.16 -2.23 -0.85
N ILE A 353 -11.60 -1.07 -1.35
CA ILE A 353 -12.22 -0.98 -2.68
C ILE A 353 -11.20 -1.28 -3.79
N ALA A 354 -9.94 -0.85 -3.65
CA ALA A 354 -8.87 -1.15 -4.60
C ALA A 354 -8.54 -2.66 -4.69
N LEU A 355 -8.59 -3.38 -3.56
CA LEU A 355 -8.40 -4.84 -3.53
C LEU A 355 -9.66 -5.57 -4.05
N ASP A 356 -10.86 -5.10 -3.70
CA ASP A 356 -12.13 -5.68 -4.16
C ASP A 356 -12.35 -5.59 -5.68
N ILE A 357 -11.65 -4.69 -6.37
CA ILE A 357 -11.65 -4.56 -7.85
C ILE A 357 -10.31 -4.98 -8.48
N SER A 358 -9.44 -5.65 -7.71
CA SER A 358 -8.15 -6.22 -8.17
C SER A 358 -7.19 -5.21 -8.84
N LEU A 359 -6.99 -4.03 -8.22
CA LEU A 359 -5.99 -3.04 -8.67
C LEU A 359 -4.54 -3.48 -8.37
N ASN A 360 -4.34 -4.43 -7.45
CA ASN A 360 -3.02 -4.91 -7.03
C ASN A 360 -2.40 -5.97 -7.96
N LYS A 361 -3.09 -6.37 -9.03
CA LYS A 361 -2.70 -7.44 -9.96
C LYS A 361 -1.98 -6.88 -11.18
N ILE A 362 -0.96 -7.59 -11.68
CA ILE A 362 -0.28 -7.24 -12.94
C ILE A 362 -1.21 -7.52 -14.12
N ILE A 363 -1.33 -6.55 -15.02
CA ILE A 363 -2.19 -6.63 -16.20
C ILE A 363 -1.47 -7.40 -17.32
N LEU A 364 -2.13 -8.43 -17.88
CA LEU A 364 -1.61 -9.28 -18.95
C LEU A 364 -2.44 -9.19 -20.25
N PRO A 365 -1.81 -9.12 -21.44
CA PRO A 365 -0.37 -8.91 -21.64
C PRO A 365 0.04 -7.50 -21.15
N SER A 366 1.18 -7.40 -20.48
CA SER A 366 1.75 -6.10 -20.12
C SER A 366 1.97 -5.28 -21.39
N SER A 367 1.58 -4.00 -21.39
CA SER A 367 1.48 -3.21 -22.61
C SER A 367 2.85 -2.92 -23.26
N CYS A 368 3.28 -3.82 -24.14
CA CYS A 368 4.44 -3.76 -25.04
C CYS A 368 5.75 -3.15 -24.51
N ASP A 369 6.03 -3.24 -23.22
CA ASP A 369 7.34 -2.94 -22.64
C ASP A 369 8.21 -4.21 -22.53
N PRO A 370 9.53 -4.15 -22.84
CA PRO A 370 10.44 -5.29 -22.77
C PRO A 370 10.99 -5.58 -21.36
N HIS A 371 10.57 -4.83 -20.34
CA HIS A 371 11.21 -4.82 -19.02
C HIS A 371 10.30 -5.13 -17.82
N THR A 372 9.03 -5.48 -18.01
CA THR A 372 8.27 -6.14 -16.93
C THR A 372 8.84 -7.56 -16.71
N PRO A 373 9.11 -8.00 -15.45
CA PRO A 373 9.59 -9.36 -15.19
C PRO A 373 8.52 -10.41 -15.55
N ARG A 374 8.59 -10.97 -16.77
CA ARG A 374 7.63 -11.98 -17.25
C ARG A 374 7.86 -13.35 -16.61
N ASP A 375 9.12 -13.68 -16.37
CA ASP A 375 9.55 -15.02 -15.95
C ASP A 375 9.67 -15.12 -14.42
N GLY A 376 8.54 -15.06 -13.71
CA GLY A 376 8.52 -15.30 -12.26
C GLY A 376 7.26 -14.88 -11.49
N VAL A 377 6.41 -14.01 -12.07
CA VAL A 377 5.17 -13.58 -11.41
C VAL A 377 4.17 -14.75 -11.37
N ALA A 378 3.63 -15.06 -10.19
CA ALA A 378 2.62 -16.09 -10.04
C ALA A 378 1.33 -15.71 -10.79
N THR A 379 0.70 -16.67 -11.49
CA THR A 379 -0.57 -16.45 -12.20
C THR A 379 -1.68 -15.91 -11.29
N ALA A 380 -1.66 -16.26 -10.00
CA ALA A 380 -2.58 -15.73 -9.00
C ALA A 380 -2.47 -14.21 -8.79
N ASP A 381 -1.33 -13.58 -9.13
CA ASP A 381 -1.09 -12.14 -9.03
C ASP A 381 -1.20 -11.39 -10.37
N CYS A 382 -1.70 -12.06 -11.39
CA CYS A 382 -1.99 -11.51 -12.70
C CYS A 382 -3.50 -11.35 -12.93
N ILE A 383 -3.88 -10.47 -13.85
CA ILE A 383 -5.25 -10.30 -14.35
C ILE A 383 -5.20 -10.05 -15.87
N THR A 384 -6.09 -10.66 -16.65
CA THR A 384 -6.14 -10.38 -18.09
C THR A 384 -6.68 -8.97 -18.35
N ALA A 385 -6.13 -8.30 -19.36
CA ALA A 385 -6.51 -6.94 -19.73
C ALA A 385 -8.02 -6.83 -20.09
N ARG A 386 -8.57 -7.86 -20.73
CA ARG A 386 -10.02 -7.97 -21.00
C ARG A 386 -10.84 -8.02 -19.70
N LYS A 387 -10.42 -8.84 -18.72
CA LYS A 387 -11.09 -8.96 -17.41
C LYS A 387 -10.95 -7.68 -16.58
N ALA A 388 -9.80 -7.03 -16.62
CA ALA A 388 -9.57 -5.74 -15.96
C ALA A 388 -10.49 -4.63 -16.50
N LEU A 389 -10.66 -4.53 -17.82
CA LEU A 389 -11.65 -3.61 -18.41
C LEU A 389 -13.10 -4.02 -18.10
N LEU A 390 -13.42 -5.32 -18.09
CA LEU A 390 -14.75 -5.81 -17.73
C LEU A 390 -15.12 -5.48 -16.27
N ILE A 391 -14.20 -5.65 -15.32
CA ILE A 391 -14.36 -5.27 -13.91
C ILE A 391 -14.57 -3.76 -13.75
N ASP A 392 -14.04 -2.94 -14.66
CA ASP A 392 -14.27 -1.50 -14.68
C ASP A 392 -15.50 -1.08 -15.50
N GLY A 393 -16.25 -2.01 -16.09
CA GLY A 393 -17.44 -1.74 -16.90
C GLY A 393 -17.14 -1.23 -18.32
N PHE A 394 -16.01 -1.64 -18.91
CA PHE A 394 -15.54 -1.29 -20.25
C PHE A 394 -15.25 -2.55 -21.11
N GLY A 395 -16.01 -3.63 -20.91
CA GLY A 395 -15.76 -4.94 -21.53
C GLY A 395 -15.94 -4.98 -23.07
N ASP A 396 -16.53 -3.93 -23.63
CA ASP A 396 -16.70 -3.64 -25.06
C ASP A 396 -15.46 -2.98 -25.70
N ILE A 397 -14.60 -2.33 -24.90
CA ILE A 397 -13.39 -1.66 -25.37
C ILE A 397 -12.29 -2.69 -25.64
N ASP A 398 -11.68 -2.62 -26.83
CA ASP A 398 -10.49 -3.42 -27.16
C ASP A 398 -9.30 -3.06 -26.25
N PRO A 399 -8.71 -4.02 -25.51
CA PRO A 399 -7.54 -3.78 -24.66
C PRO A 399 -6.30 -3.27 -25.41
N ALA A 400 -6.15 -3.55 -26.71
CA ALA A 400 -5.01 -3.09 -27.51
C ALA A 400 -5.17 -1.63 -28.01
N SER A 401 -6.40 -1.14 -28.09
CA SER A 401 -6.73 0.23 -28.49
C SER A 401 -6.12 1.29 -27.55
N LEU A 402 -5.87 2.49 -28.09
CA LEU A 402 -5.35 3.62 -27.29
C LEU A 402 -6.22 3.94 -26.06
N PRO A 403 -7.58 4.00 -26.14
CA PRO A 403 -8.43 4.14 -24.95
C PRO A 403 -8.30 2.97 -23.97
N GLY A 404 -8.33 1.73 -24.46
CA GLY A 404 -8.20 0.53 -23.62
C GLY A 404 -6.90 0.51 -22.82
N ARG A 405 -5.76 0.72 -23.50
CA ARG A 405 -4.43 0.82 -22.86
C ARG A 405 -4.36 1.93 -21.81
N ARG A 406 -5.01 3.07 -22.04
CA ARG A 406 -5.05 4.18 -21.06
C ARG A 406 -5.92 3.86 -19.84
N LEU A 407 -7.07 3.22 -20.04
CA LEU A 407 -7.97 2.75 -18.96
C LEU A 407 -7.33 1.66 -18.10
N LEU A 408 -6.48 0.82 -18.69
CA LEU A 408 -5.65 -0.15 -17.97
C LEU A 408 -4.56 0.57 -17.16
N ARG A 409 -3.78 1.48 -17.78
CA ARG A 409 -2.75 2.26 -17.09
C ARG A 409 -3.31 3.14 -15.95
N ARG A 410 -4.56 3.61 -16.04
CA ARG A 410 -5.29 4.26 -14.94
C ARG A 410 -5.35 3.39 -13.67
N ARG A 411 -5.57 2.06 -13.81
CA ARG A 411 -5.62 1.12 -12.67
C ARG A 411 -4.27 1.07 -11.95
N GLU A 412 -3.21 0.87 -12.73
CA GLU A 412 -1.82 0.82 -12.26
C GLU A 412 -1.40 2.14 -11.59
N ARG A 413 -1.70 3.27 -12.24
CA ARG A 413 -1.44 4.63 -11.72
C ARG A 413 -2.15 4.88 -10.40
N THR A 414 -3.40 4.44 -10.27
CA THR A 414 -4.18 4.54 -9.02
C THR A 414 -3.55 3.69 -7.91
N TRP A 415 -3.14 2.46 -8.21
CA TRP A 415 -2.50 1.57 -7.25
C TRP A 415 -1.14 2.11 -6.75
N LEU A 416 -0.27 2.55 -7.65
CA LEU A 416 1.02 3.17 -7.30
C LEU A 416 0.82 4.45 -6.46
N SER A 417 -0.16 5.27 -6.83
CA SER A 417 -0.50 6.50 -6.10
C SER A 417 -1.09 6.21 -4.71
N LEU A 418 -1.85 5.12 -4.56
CA LEU A 418 -2.38 4.67 -3.27
C LEU A 418 -1.27 4.12 -2.36
N PHE A 419 -0.33 3.32 -2.90
CA PHE A 419 0.87 2.88 -2.17
C PHE A 419 1.70 4.07 -1.66
N VAL A 420 1.96 5.05 -2.54
CA VAL A 420 2.63 6.30 -2.16
C VAL A 420 1.89 6.99 -1.01
N LEU A 421 0.57 7.16 -1.13
CA LEU A 421 -0.25 7.88 -0.15
C LEU A 421 -0.28 7.15 1.20
N GLU A 422 -0.48 5.84 1.19
CA GLU A 422 -0.53 5.00 2.38
C GLU A 422 0.78 5.07 3.15
N ARG A 423 1.92 4.81 2.49
CA ARG A 423 3.25 4.80 3.14
C ARG A 423 3.56 6.18 3.72
N GLY A 424 3.17 7.26 3.03
CA GLY A 424 3.32 8.64 3.52
C GLY A 424 2.36 9.06 4.64
N VAL A 425 1.20 8.41 4.78
CA VAL A 425 0.25 8.63 5.90
C VAL A 425 0.65 7.82 7.12
N CYS A 426 1.03 6.57 6.95
CA CYS A 426 1.44 5.68 8.04
C CYS A 426 2.74 6.15 8.68
N LEU A 427 3.77 6.51 7.89
CA LEU A 427 5.04 7.04 8.40
C LEU A 427 4.84 8.33 9.22
N ALA A 428 3.99 9.25 8.74
CA ALA A 428 3.70 10.51 9.44
C ALA A 428 2.86 10.35 10.73
N ARG A 429 2.39 9.13 11.04
CA ARG A 429 1.54 8.80 12.20
C ARG A 429 2.07 7.65 13.05
N GLY A 430 3.28 7.15 12.78
CA GLY A 430 3.85 6.00 13.47
C GLY A 430 3.03 4.70 13.32
N ARG A 431 2.23 4.57 12.25
CA ARG A 431 1.39 3.39 12.00
C ARG A 431 2.11 2.38 11.11
N ASP A 432 1.78 1.10 11.28
CA ASP A 432 2.23 0.03 10.39
C ASP A 432 1.66 0.14 8.97
N TYR A 433 2.36 -0.50 8.04
CA TYR A 433 1.98 -0.60 6.64
C TYR A 433 0.99 -1.77 6.42
N VAL A 434 -0.15 -1.47 5.82
CA VAL A 434 -1.27 -2.40 5.57
C VAL A 434 -1.39 -2.71 4.07
N LEU A 435 -1.03 -1.77 3.20
CA LEU A 435 -1.08 -1.96 1.75
C LEU A 435 0.03 -2.94 1.31
N PRO A 436 -0.31 -4.08 0.66
CA PRO A 436 0.63 -5.15 0.40
C PRO A 436 1.66 -4.76 -0.67
N MET A 437 2.86 -5.32 -0.56
CA MET A 437 3.85 -5.23 -1.63
C MET A 437 3.39 -6.11 -2.79
N SER A 438 2.92 -5.49 -3.88
CA SER A 438 2.52 -6.21 -5.10
C SER A 438 3.66 -6.20 -6.13
N PRO A 439 3.72 -7.19 -7.04
CA PRO A 439 4.76 -7.27 -8.07
C PRO A 439 4.91 -6.01 -8.93
N LEU A 440 3.83 -5.24 -9.14
CA LEU A 440 3.87 -3.95 -9.81
C LEU A 440 4.68 -2.90 -9.04
N ILE A 441 4.60 -2.86 -7.71
CA ILE A 441 5.38 -1.93 -6.86
C ILE A 441 6.86 -2.38 -6.80
N GLU A 442 7.08 -3.69 -6.73
CA GLU A 442 8.42 -4.30 -6.72
C GLU A 442 9.21 -4.03 -8.01
N SER A 443 8.52 -3.79 -9.13
CA SER A 443 9.12 -3.55 -10.46
C SER A 443 8.74 -2.20 -11.09
N CYS A 444 8.21 -1.24 -10.32
CA CYS A 444 7.67 0.00 -10.86
C CYS A 444 8.71 0.97 -11.48
N ASP A 445 10.01 0.76 -11.24
CA ASP A 445 11.10 1.71 -11.49
C ASP A 445 11.10 2.30 -12.92
N GLN A 446 10.72 1.52 -13.93
CA GLN A 446 10.64 1.98 -15.34
C GLN A 446 9.21 2.21 -15.84
N TRP A 447 8.17 1.98 -15.02
CA TRP A 447 6.75 2.14 -15.41
C TRP A 447 6.39 3.55 -15.90
N HIS A 448 7.17 4.56 -15.49
CA HIS A 448 7.00 5.94 -15.92
C HIS A 448 7.52 6.24 -17.35
N LEU A 449 8.34 5.35 -17.95
CA LEU A 449 8.90 5.53 -19.30
C LEU A 449 7.95 5.04 -20.42
N SER A 450 6.68 5.43 -20.35
CA SER A 450 5.63 4.99 -21.28
C SER A 450 5.18 6.12 -22.21
N GLU A 451 4.79 5.80 -23.44
CA GLU A 451 4.10 6.76 -24.34
C GLU A 451 2.74 7.24 -23.79
N LEU A 452 2.20 6.53 -22.79
CA LEU A 452 0.97 6.89 -22.06
C LEU A 452 1.25 7.50 -20.68
N ALA A 453 2.48 7.95 -20.45
CA ALA A 453 2.85 8.63 -19.21
C ALA A 453 2.13 9.98 -19.06
N ASP A 454 1.68 10.29 -17.85
CA ASP A 454 1.36 11.66 -17.46
C ASP A 454 2.63 12.37 -16.98
N ARG A 455 2.64 13.71 -17.05
CA ARG A 455 3.74 14.56 -16.56
C ARG A 455 4.16 14.27 -15.10
N TRP A 456 3.28 13.73 -14.26
CA TRP A 456 3.58 13.38 -12.87
C TRP A 456 4.01 11.92 -12.66
N ASP A 457 3.93 11.04 -13.67
CA ASP A 457 4.23 9.59 -13.50
C ASP A 457 5.67 9.34 -13.04
N GLY A 458 6.64 10.17 -13.45
CA GLY A 458 8.02 10.07 -12.98
C GLY A 458 8.17 10.45 -11.50
N SER A 459 7.43 11.45 -11.02
CA SER A 459 7.36 11.80 -9.59
C SER A 459 6.66 10.70 -8.78
N ILE A 460 5.61 10.07 -9.33
CA ILE A 460 4.94 8.91 -8.71
C ILE A 460 5.94 7.79 -8.47
N VAL A 461 6.65 7.36 -9.51
CA VAL A 461 7.58 6.21 -9.41
C VAL A 461 8.79 6.55 -8.55
N SER A 462 9.38 7.75 -8.69
CA SER A 462 10.50 8.20 -7.85
C SER A 462 10.20 8.07 -6.36
N VAL A 463 9.01 8.51 -5.92
CA VAL A 463 8.58 8.44 -4.52
C VAL A 463 8.02 7.06 -4.13
N ALA A 464 7.51 6.27 -5.08
CA ALA A 464 7.15 4.87 -4.84
C ALA A 464 8.41 4.03 -4.55
N VAL A 465 9.44 4.12 -5.41
CA VAL A 465 10.75 3.50 -5.21
C VAL A 465 11.37 3.94 -3.88
N LEU A 466 11.36 5.25 -3.58
CA LEU A 466 11.82 5.77 -2.28
C LEU A 466 11.09 5.09 -1.11
N ARG A 467 9.76 4.99 -1.13
CA ARG A 467 8.96 4.46 -0.01
C ARG A 467 8.98 2.94 0.08
N ARG A 468 9.21 2.24 -1.03
CA ARG A 468 9.50 0.80 -1.06
C ARG A 468 10.83 0.53 -0.35
N ASP A 469 11.89 1.20 -0.78
CA ASP A 469 13.25 0.84 -0.37
C ASP A 469 13.66 1.49 0.97
N LEU A 470 12.99 2.57 1.39
CA LEU A 470 13.11 3.16 2.73
C LEU A 470 12.67 2.19 3.84
N ALA A 471 11.68 1.33 3.59
CA ALA A 471 11.30 0.30 4.55
C ALA A 471 12.47 -0.66 4.84
N ASN A 472 13.23 -1.01 3.80
CA ASN A 472 14.43 -1.83 3.91
C ASN A 472 15.58 -1.09 4.63
N LEU A 473 15.73 0.22 4.42
CA LEU A 473 16.69 1.04 5.18
C LEU A 473 16.31 1.10 6.68
N ILE A 474 15.04 1.35 7.01
CA ILE A 474 14.56 1.39 8.41
C ILE A 474 14.80 0.04 9.11
N ALA A 475 14.58 -1.08 8.42
CA ALA A 475 14.88 -2.41 8.95
C ALA A 475 16.38 -2.61 9.23
N ARG A 476 17.28 -2.17 8.33
CA ARG A 476 18.73 -2.25 8.55
C ARG A 476 19.22 -1.31 9.65
N VAL A 477 18.66 -0.10 9.75
CA VAL A 477 18.94 0.86 10.83
C VAL A 477 18.55 0.27 12.19
N ARG A 478 17.36 -0.33 12.31
CA ARG A 478 16.96 -1.05 13.53
C ARG A 478 17.94 -2.16 13.87
N ALA A 479 18.24 -3.07 12.94
CA ALA A 479 19.16 -4.17 13.18
C ALA A 479 20.59 -3.75 13.58
N ILE A 480 21.05 -2.55 13.17
CA ILE A 480 22.33 -1.97 13.64
C ILE A 480 22.21 -1.44 15.06
N CYS A 481 21.11 -0.77 15.42
CA CYS A 481 20.85 -0.30 16.78
C CYS A 481 20.62 -1.46 17.76
N ASP A 482 19.86 -2.48 17.36
CA ASP A 482 19.61 -3.69 18.16
C ASP A 482 20.93 -4.42 18.42
N GLY A 483 21.77 -4.56 17.38
CA GLY A 483 23.09 -5.21 17.48
C GLY A 483 24.12 -4.49 18.35
N TYR A 484 23.96 -3.19 18.63
CA TYR A 484 24.82 -2.46 19.58
C TYR A 484 24.65 -2.99 21.01
N VAL A 485 23.42 -3.31 21.41
CA VAL A 485 23.08 -3.83 22.74
C VAL A 485 23.76 -5.19 23.01
N ASP A 486 23.90 -6.03 21.97
CA ASP A 486 24.45 -7.38 22.08
C ASP A 486 25.98 -7.47 21.92
N ASN A 487 26.58 -6.63 21.07
CA ASN A 487 27.98 -6.85 20.62
C ASN A 487 29.05 -6.03 21.37
N ASN A 488 28.67 -5.10 22.24
CA ASN A 488 29.62 -4.23 22.98
C ASN A 488 30.55 -3.42 22.04
N ASP A 489 30.04 -3.06 20.86
CA ASP A 489 30.71 -2.25 19.84
C ASP A 489 30.97 -0.82 20.33
N SER A 490 32.00 -0.17 19.79
CA SER A 490 32.23 1.26 20.05
C SER A 490 31.11 2.11 19.45
N GLU A 491 30.55 3.00 20.25
CA GLU A 491 29.42 3.86 19.88
C GLU A 491 29.67 4.70 18.61
N ALA A 492 30.90 5.19 18.44
CA ALA A 492 31.33 5.90 17.24
C ALA A 492 31.33 5.01 15.99
N ALA A 493 31.69 3.72 16.11
CA ALA A 493 31.66 2.77 15.00
C ALA A 493 30.21 2.43 14.59
N VAL A 494 29.29 2.33 15.56
CA VAL A 494 27.85 2.16 15.29
C VAL A 494 27.28 3.37 14.56
N VAL A 495 27.62 4.59 14.97
CA VAL A 495 27.18 5.81 14.28
C VAL A 495 27.77 5.92 12.87
N GLU A 496 29.07 5.67 12.66
CA GLU A 496 29.65 5.68 11.31
C GLU A 496 29.01 4.61 10.39
N ARG A 497 28.58 3.48 10.94
CA ARG A 497 27.85 2.44 10.20
C ARG A 497 26.43 2.87 9.82
N LEU A 498 25.66 3.43 10.76
CA LEU A 498 24.32 4.00 10.52
C LEU A 498 24.37 5.13 9.47
N LYS A 499 25.33 6.05 9.65
CA LYS A 499 25.66 7.16 8.76
C LYS A 499 25.92 6.68 7.33
N THR A 500 26.75 5.64 7.19
CA THR A 500 27.11 5.03 5.89
C THR A 500 25.89 4.44 5.18
N GLU A 501 25.09 3.62 5.87
CA GLU A 501 23.87 3.03 5.32
C GLU A 501 22.87 4.08 4.82
N ILE A 502 22.61 5.11 5.62
CA ILE A 502 21.63 6.16 5.31
C ILE A 502 22.03 6.95 4.06
N THR A 503 23.30 7.35 3.94
CA THR A 503 23.72 8.16 2.78
C THR A 503 23.96 7.33 1.53
N LEU A 504 24.47 6.10 1.62
CA LEU A 504 24.54 5.21 0.45
C LEU A 504 23.16 4.90 -0.12
N PHE A 505 22.10 4.89 0.70
CA PHE A 505 20.73 4.83 0.24
C PHE A 505 20.31 6.11 -0.52
N PHE A 506 20.40 7.28 0.11
CA PHE A 506 19.95 8.52 -0.51
C PHE A 506 20.76 8.93 -1.75
N ASP A 507 22.08 8.74 -1.77
CA ASP A 507 22.91 9.07 -2.94
C ASP A 507 22.56 8.22 -4.16
N ARG A 508 22.28 6.91 -3.98
CA ARG A 508 21.83 6.04 -5.07
C ARG A 508 20.48 6.51 -5.62
N TRP A 509 19.56 6.90 -4.75
CA TRP A 509 18.26 7.43 -5.16
C TRP A 509 18.40 8.76 -5.92
N TYR A 510 19.17 9.73 -5.40
CA TYR A 510 19.44 10.99 -6.10
C TYR A 510 20.16 10.83 -7.44
N GLN A 511 21.08 9.86 -7.56
CA GLN A 511 21.75 9.53 -8.83
C GLN A 511 20.79 8.91 -9.87
N THR A 512 19.78 8.18 -9.41
CA THR A 512 18.80 7.50 -10.27
C THR A 512 17.68 8.45 -10.74
N TRP A 513 17.26 9.40 -9.89
CA TRP A 513 16.04 10.19 -10.09
C TRP A 513 16.21 11.71 -10.34
N PRO A 514 17.35 12.26 -10.79
CA PRO A 514 17.62 13.71 -10.73
C PRO A 514 16.61 14.55 -11.52
N LEU A 515 16.15 14.06 -12.68
CA LEU A 515 15.19 14.76 -13.55
C LEU A 515 13.76 14.82 -12.97
N GLN A 516 13.39 13.89 -12.09
CA GLN A 516 12.03 13.80 -11.50
C GLN A 516 11.91 14.50 -10.14
N ILE A 517 13.07 14.84 -9.56
CA ILE A 517 13.26 15.53 -8.28
C ILE A 517 13.42 17.05 -8.52
N GLY A 518 14.09 17.44 -9.61
CA GLY A 518 14.37 18.83 -9.97
C GLY A 518 15.50 19.45 -9.13
N ASP A 519 16.12 20.50 -9.66
CA ASP A 519 17.37 21.08 -9.13
C ASP A 519 17.32 21.58 -7.67
N ARG A 520 16.14 21.65 -7.06
CA ARG A 520 15.95 22.18 -5.70
C ARG A 520 16.06 21.16 -4.57
N GLU A 521 15.87 19.86 -4.84
CA GLU A 521 15.92 18.82 -3.79
C GLU A 521 17.30 18.11 -3.69
N LEU A 522 18.23 18.38 -4.61
CA LEU A 522 19.63 17.87 -4.58
C LEU A 522 20.43 18.24 -3.30
N ALA A 523 19.89 19.13 -2.46
CA ALA A 523 20.56 19.74 -1.32
C ALA A 523 20.46 18.98 0.00
N ALA A 524 19.59 17.96 0.13
CA ALA A 524 19.43 17.22 1.38
C ALA A 524 20.50 16.12 1.59
N ARG A 525 21.77 16.49 1.42
CA ARG A 525 22.95 15.67 1.73
C ARG A 525 23.56 16.10 3.06
N HIS A 526 24.35 15.19 3.66
CA HIS A 526 25.18 15.34 4.87
C HIS A 526 24.59 14.79 6.19
N TYR A 527 25.45 14.70 7.22
CA TYR A 527 25.43 13.60 8.20
C TYR A 527 24.98 13.95 9.63
N PHE A 528 24.61 12.92 10.40
CA PHE A 528 23.79 12.99 11.61
C PHE A 528 24.29 13.90 12.76
N ARG A 529 23.38 14.23 13.69
CA ARG A 529 23.48 15.35 14.67
C ARG A 529 23.66 16.71 14.01
N ALA A 530 24.82 17.05 13.45
CA ALA A 530 25.09 18.35 12.83
C ALA A 530 24.13 18.60 11.65
N ALA A 531 23.99 17.63 10.73
CA ALA A 531 22.97 17.67 9.68
C ALA A 531 21.66 16.98 10.05
N GLY A 532 21.52 16.44 11.27
CA GLY A 532 20.18 16.24 11.85
C GLY A 532 19.54 17.60 12.10
N LEU A 533 20.30 18.50 12.74
CA LEU A 533 19.94 19.90 12.92
C LEU A 533 19.89 20.64 11.58
N SER A 534 20.89 20.52 10.69
CA SER A 534 20.84 21.17 9.37
C SER A 534 19.66 20.69 8.52
N SER A 535 19.33 19.39 8.50
CA SER A 535 18.13 18.89 7.79
C SER A 535 16.85 19.50 8.37
N ALA A 536 16.73 19.56 9.70
CA ALA A 536 15.58 20.19 10.35
C ALA A 536 15.50 21.69 10.02
N LEU A 537 16.59 22.44 10.16
CA LEU A 537 16.66 23.87 9.84
C LEU A 537 16.44 24.14 8.35
N ASN A 538 16.92 23.28 7.44
CA ASN A 538 16.65 23.36 6.01
C ASN A 538 15.16 23.12 5.71
N VAL A 539 14.49 22.16 6.38
CA VAL A 539 13.03 21.96 6.26
C VAL A 539 12.26 23.21 6.72
N LEU A 540 12.64 23.80 7.86
CA LEU A 540 12.05 25.05 8.36
C LEU A 540 12.30 26.22 7.38
N ARG A 541 13.54 26.39 6.90
CA ARG A 541 13.92 27.45 5.97
C ARG A 541 13.22 27.33 4.62
N VAL A 542 13.11 26.11 4.07
CA VAL A 542 12.36 25.83 2.84
C VAL A 542 10.87 26.08 3.05
N ALA A 543 10.32 25.81 4.24
CA ALA A 543 8.93 26.17 4.55
C ALA A 543 8.70 27.70 4.57
N VAL A 544 9.63 28.47 5.14
CA VAL A 544 9.58 29.94 5.17
C VAL A 544 9.76 30.54 3.77
N GLN A 545 10.81 30.15 3.05
CA GLN A 545 11.09 30.61 1.68
C GLN A 545 10.03 30.13 0.67
N GLY A 546 9.35 29.03 0.97
CA GLY A 546 8.38 28.33 0.12
C GLY A 546 6.91 28.56 0.46
N GLU A 547 6.54 29.52 1.33
CA GLU A 547 5.16 29.70 1.83
C GLU A 547 4.08 29.64 0.72
N ASN A 548 4.34 30.26 -0.44
CA ASN A 548 3.41 30.24 -1.57
C ASN A 548 3.12 28.84 -2.13
N GLN A 549 4.09 27.93 -2.07
CA GLN A 549 3.94 26.52 -2.49
C GLN A 549 3.25 25.69 -1.40
N LEU A 550 3.39 26.08 -0.13
CA LEU A 550 2.72 25.40 1.00
C LEU A 550 1.21 25.73 1.13
N LYS A 551 0.69 26.70 0.38
CA LYS A 551 -0.73 27.10 0.42
C LYS A 551 -1.70 25.94 0.15
N SER A 552 -1.34 24.94 -0.66
CA SER A 552 -2.13 23.73 -0.90
C SER A 552 -1.62 22.46 -0.21
N MET A 553 -0.62 22.56 0.69
CA MET A 553 0.11 21.39 1.21
C MET A 553 -0.78 20.37 1.94
N PRO A 554 -0.40 19.08 1.94
CA PRO A 554 -0.99 18.06 2.82
C PRO A 554 -0.88 18.40 4.30
N ASN A 555 -1.84 17.93 5.10
CA ASN A 555 -1.76 17.90 6.56
C ASN A 555 -0.47 17.21 7.07
N ASN A 556 -0.03 16.12 6.42
CA ASN A 556 1.21 15.42 6.81
C ASN A 556 2.45 16.33 6.70
N THR A 557 2.46 17.31 5.80
CA THR A 557 3.56 18.28 5.68
C THR A 557 3.60 19.20 6.90
N ALA A 558 2.45 19.56 7.49
CA ALA A 558 2.42 20.27 8.77
C ALA A 558 3.03 19.44 9.91
N ILE A 559 2.72 18.13 9.96
CA ILE A 559 3.29 17.20 10.96
C ILE A 559 4.82 17.15 10.81
N MET A 560 5.34 16.97 9.59
CA MET A 560 6.79 16.86 9.34
C MET A 560 7.53 18.17 9.67
N ILE A 561 7.00 19.33 9.27
CA ILE A 561 7.60 20.65 9.61
C ILE A 561 7.60 20.87 11.12
N SER A 562 6.53 20.47 11.82
CA SER A 562 6.42 20.61 13.28
C SER A 562 7.35 19.67 14.04
N CYS A 563 7.55 18.44 13.52
CA CYS A 563 8.54 17.51 14.04
C CYS A 563 9.97 18.07 13.89
N ALA A 564 10.30 18.62 12.72
CA ALA A 564 11.58 19.32 12.50
C ALA A 564 11.76 20.51 13.45
N ALA A 565 10.71 21.30 13.70
CA ALA A 565 10.73 22.41 14.66
C ALA A 565 11.04 21.94 16.09
N CYS A 566 10.36 20.89 16.57
CA CYS A 566 10.60 20.32 17.89
C CYS A 566 12.01 19.72 18.03
N PHE A 567 12.50 19.02 16.99
CA PHE A 567 13.85 18.47 16.95
C PHE A 567 14.91 19.58 17.02
N ALA A 568 14.81 20.60 16.15
CA ALA A 568 15.72 21.72 16.12
C ALA A 568 15.71 22.49 17.46
N LEU A 569 14.52 22.68 18.07
CA LEU A 569 14.41 23.32 19.37
C LEU A 569 15.12 22.54 20.47
N ARG A 570 14.92 21.20 20.55
CA ARG A 570 15.54 20.37 21.60
C ARG A 570 17.06 20.40 21.50
N VAL A 571 17.63 20.25 20.30
CA VAL A 571 19.09 20.39 20.07
C VAL A 571 19.56 21.81 20.43
N GLY A 572 18.82 22.83 20.00
CA GLY A 572 19.11 24.23 20.30
C GLY A 572 19.10 24.56 21.80
N THR A 573 18.19 23.97 22.59
CA THR A 573 18.14 24.19 24.05
C THR A 573 19.32 23.57 24.80
N VAL A 574 19.82 22.42 24.36
CA VAL A 574 21.02 21.81 24.98
C VAL A 574 22.28 22.60 24.59
N ALA A 575 22.33 23.13 23.37
CA ALA A 575 23.39 24.04 22.93
C ALA A 575 23.38 25.38 23.70
N ASP A 576 22.20 25.95 23.99
CA ASP A 576 22.04 27.18 24.79
C ASP A 576 22.55 26.99 26.25
N ALA A 577 22.23 25.86 26.87
CA ALA A 577 22.72 25.51 28.21
C ALA A 577 24.26 25.41 28.27
N ARG A 578 24.92 25.13 27.14
CA ARG A 578 26.38 25.11 26.96
C ARG A 578 26.93 26.41 26.33
N GLY A 579 26.13 27.48 26.25
CA GLY A 579 26.57 28.82 25.84
C GLY A 579 26.56 29.13 24.34
N SER A 580 25.93 28.31 23.50
CA SER A 580 25.97 28.47 22.04
C SER A 580 25.23 29.71 21.53
N SER A 581 25.91 30.49 20.68
CA SER A 581 25.35 31.62 19.92
C SER A 581 24.31 31.22 18.87
N LEU A 582 24.14 29.92 18.59
CA LEU A 582 23.23 29.40 17.56
C LEU A 582 21.76 29.36 18.02
N ALA A 583 21.52 29.25 19.33
CA ALA A 583 20.19 29.03 19.88
C ALA A 583 19.16 30.17 19.63
N PRO A 584 19.53 31.47 19.62
CA PRO A 584 18.63 32.55 19.19
C PRO A 584 18.20 32.43 17.73
N SER A 585 19.11 32.09 16.81
CA SER A 585 18.83 31.91 15.38
C SER A 585 17.87 30.73 15.13
N ILE A 586 18.07 29.62 15.84
CA ILE A 586 17.16 28.45 15.82
C ILE A 586 15.75 28.86 16.26
N ARG A 587 15.61 29.57 17.40
CA ARG A 587 14.30 30.02 17.91
C ARG A 587 13.60 31.01 16.96
N THR A 588 14.37 31.89 16.31
CA THR A 588 13.86 32.82 15.29
C THR A 588 13.27 32.08 14.10
N LEU A 589 14.01 31.13 13.53
CA LEU A 589 13.54 30.34 12.38
C LEU A 589 12.28 29.50 12.70
N ILE A 590 12.21 28.93 13.91
CA ILE A 590 11.01 28.21 14.35
C ILE A 590 9.83 29.17 14.50
N THR A 591 10.04 30.40 14.97
CA THR A 591 9.00 31.44 15.07
C THR A 591 8.49 31.82 13.68
N GLU A 592 9.38 32.13 12.73
CA GLU A 592 9.03 32.43 11.33
C GLU A 592 8.23 31.29 10.69
N THR A 593 8.66 30.04 10.88
CA THR A 593 7.96 28.86 10.38
C THR A 593 6.60 28.66 11.06
N THR A 594 6.49 28.97 12.34
CA THR A 594 5.24 28.91 13.10
C THR A 594 4.22 29.93 12.57
N ASP A 595 4.66 31.15 12.25
CA ASP A 595 3.81 32.16 11.63
C ASP A 595 3.35 31.74 10.22
N VAL A 596 4.23 31.08 9.44
CA VAL A 596 3.89 30.50 8.13
C VAL A 596 2.82 29.41 8.25
N LEU A 597 3.00 28.46 9.18
CA LEU A 597 2.04 27.36 9.43
C LEU A 597 0.66 27.89 9.81
N GLU A 598 0.59 28.99 10.57
CA GLU A 598 -0.66 29.65 10.93
C GLU A 598 -1.29 30.41 9.76
N ARG A 599 -0.50 31.17 8.98
CA ARG A 599 -0.99 31.88 7.77
C ARG A 599 -1.56 30.91 6.74
N ILE A 600 -0.84 29.85 6.39
CA ILE A 600 -1.33 28.89 5.38
C ILE A 600 -2.54 28.09 5.90
N GLY A 601 -2.57 27.73 7.19
CA GLY A 601 -3.69 26.96 7.75
C GLY A 601 -5.00 27.76 7.84
N SER A 602 -4.90 29.08 8.03
CA SER A 602 -6.02 30.02 8.09
C SER A 602 -6.41 30.63 6.74
N THR A 603 -5.66 30.34 5.68
CA THR A 603 -5.89 30.91 4.34
C THR A 603 -6.23 29.81 3.31
N PRO A 604 -7.41 29.88 2.65
CA PRO A 604 -8.55 30.75 2.97
C PRO A 604 -9.26 30.31 4.26
N ILE A 605 -10.18 31.13 4.78
CA ILE A 605 -10.75 30.96 6.13
C ILE A 605 -11.48 29.63 6.33
N GLN A 606 -12.08 29.08 5.27
CA GLN A 606 -12.74 27.77 5.29
C GLN A 606 -11.77 26.58 5.38
N ARG A 607 -10.46 26.78 5.17
CA ARG A 607 -9.45 25.71 5.23
C ARG A 607 -9.36 25.07 6.62
N LYS A 608 -9.35 25.90 7.67
CA LYS A 608 -9.18 25.48 9.08
C LYS A 608 -8.07 24.44 9.26
N GLY A 609 -6.97 24.61 8.53
CA GLY A 609 -5.98 23.54 8.31
C GLY A 609 -5.26 23.10 9.60
N LEU A 610 -4.88 21.83 9.66
CA LEU A 610 -4.20 21.21 10.79
C LEU A 610 -2.91 21.97 11.20
N SER A 611 -2.26 22.67 10.27
CA SER A 611 -1.11 23.54 10.54
C SER A 611 -1.40 24.68 11.52
N CYS A 612 -2.65 25.16 11.62
CA CYS A 612 -3.04 26.15 12.64
C CYS A 612 -3.09 25.54 14.06
N ILE A 613 -3.31 24.23 14.21
CA ILE A 613 -3.25 23.56 15.51
C ILE A 613 -1.78 23.39 15.90
N PHE A 614 -0.96 22.86 14.98
CA PHE A 614 0.47 22.73 15.20
C PHE A 614 1.18 24.07 15.46
N ALA A 615 0.85 25.13 14.73
CA ALA A 615 1.43 26.46 14.96
C ALA A 615 1.14 26.95 16.39
N ARG A 616 -0.12 26.82 16.85
CA ARG A 616 -0.49 27.17 18.23
C ARG A 616 0.27 26.33 19.26
N GLN A 617 0.50 25.04 19.00
CA GLN A 617 1.31 24.18 19.86
C GLN A 617 2.78 24.60 19.89
N LEU A 618 3.40 24.88 18.74
CA LEU A 618 4.77 25.38 18.65
C LEU A 618 4.94 26.73 19.38
N ARG A 619 3.96 27.65 19.27
CA ARG A 619 3.94 28.89 20.07
C ARG A 619 3.89 28.64 21.58
N GLN A 620 3.30 27.54 22.05
CA GLN A 620 3.30 27.18 23.47
C GLN A 620 4.64 26.56 23.88
N ILE A 621 5.17 25.61 23.11
CA ILE A 621 6.45 24.95 23.38
C ILE A 621 7.60 25.97 23.44
N LEU A 622 7.65 26.93 22.49
CA LEU A 622 8.64 28.03 22.51
C LEU A 622 8.57 28.88 23.80
N LYS A 623 7.36 29.15 24.32
CA LYS A 623 7.18 29.92 25.57
C LYS A 623 7.65 29.15 26.80
N LEU A 624 7.43 27.83 26.83
CA LEU A 624 7.93 26.97 27.91
C LEU A 624 9.47 26.84 27.86
N ALA A 625 10.04 26.60 26.68
CA ALA A 625 11.49 26.51 26.48
C ALA A 625 12.22 27.83 26.83
N SER A 626 11.59 28.98 26.61
CA SER A 626 12.13 30.29 27.01
C SER A 626 12.15 30.45 28.54
N ARG A 627 11.02 30.19 29.22
CA ARG A 627 10.91 30.24 30.69
C ARG A 627 11.88 29.29 31.39
N SER A 628 12.13 28.11 30.82
CA SER A 628 13.11 27.16 31.34
C SER A 628 14.53 27.74 31.30
N ALA A 629 14.93 28.37 30.19
CA ALA A 629 16.22 29.04 30.07
C ALA A 629 16.36 30.25 31.01
N ASP A 630 15.31 31.05 31.18
CA ASP A 630 15.31 32.20 32.11
C ASP A 630 15.47 31.75 33.56
N ASN A 631 14.75 30.69 33.98
CA ASN A 631 14.89 30.11 35.30
C ASN A 631 16.29 29.53 35.53
N ALA A 632 16.84 28.77 34.56
CA ALA A 632 18.19 28.23 34.64
C ALA A 632 19.26 29.34 34.79
N ARG A 633 19.13 30.44 34.03
CA ARG A 633 20.03 31.59 34.11
C ARG A 633 19.91 32.36 35.42
N SER A 634 18.72 32.45 36.01
CA SER A 634 18.52 33.09 37.33
C SER A 634 19.13 32.30 38.50
N HIS A 635 19.10 30.96 38.43
CA HIS A 635 19.75 30.10 39.43
C HIS A 635 21.28 30.01 39.28
N ALA A 636 21.83 30.37 38.11
CA ALA A 636 23.28 30.39 37.86
C ALA A 636 23.99 31.67 38.34
N ALA A 637 23.26 32.67 38.87
CA ALA A 637 23.86 33.91 39.37
C ALA A 637 24.53 33.68 40.75
N PRO A 638 25.84 33.93 40.92
CA PRO A 638 26.51 33.70 42.20
C PRO A 638 26.03 34.69 43.26
N SER A 639 25.54 34.16 44.38
CA SER A 639 25.11 34.93 45.54
C SER A 639 26.29 35.70 46.15
N ARG A 640 26.40 37.00 45.86
CA ARG A 640 27.36 37.89 46.53
C ARG A 640 26.98 38.01 48.00
N GLU A 641 27.75 37.39 48.88
CA GLU A 641 27.63 37.58 50.32
C GLU A 641 27.86 39.05 50.68
N ALA A 642 26.81 39.72 51.15
CA ALA A 642 26.90 41.09 51.62
C ALA A 642 27.54 41.09 53.03
N THR A 643 28.86 41.31 53.09
CA THR A 643 29.60 41.38 54.35
C THR A 643 29.10 42.57 55.18
N THR A 644 28.53 42.30 56.35
CA THR A 644 27.88 43.33 57.17
C THR A 644 28.88 44.10 58.03
N ALA A 645 28.80 45.43 57.99
CA ALA A 645 29.45 46.33 58.93
C ALA A 645 28.40 47.35 59.43
N PRO A 646 28.28 47.60 60.76
CA PRO A 646 27.15 48.34 61.31
C PRO A 646 27.38 49.86 61.36
N VAL A 647 26.33 50.63 61.06
CA VAL A 647 26.21 52.06 61.41
C VAL A 647 24.82 52.27 62.01
N PHE A 648 24.75 52.94 63.16
CA PHE A 648 23.49 53.26 63.85
C PHE A 648 22.82 54.52 63.25
N PRO A 649 21.51 54.74 63.47
CA PRO A 649 20.71 55.65 62.66
C PRO A 649 20.77 57.10 63.14
N ASP A 650 20.41 58.01 62.24
CA ASP A 650 20.00 59.37 62.58
C ASP A 650 18.64 59.70 61.95
N ILE A 651 17.94 60.70 62.50
CA ILE A 651 16.49 60.91 62.34
C ILE A 651 16.18 62.27 61.70
N ASN A 652 15.09 62.33 60.92
CA ASN A 652 14.51 63.54 60.28
C ASN A 652 15.36 64.16 59.14
N THR A 653 14.83 64.92 58.17
CA THR A 653 13.47 65.46 57.97
C THR A 653 13.19 65.68 56.47
N GLY A 654 11.91 65.76 56.05
CA GLY A 654 11.52 66.70 54.98
C GLY A 654 10.73 66.15 53.78
N ASN A 655 9.60 66.82 53.51
CA ASN A 655 8.87 66.96 52.24
C ASN A 655 8.38 65.71 51.48
N VAL A 656 7.06 65.51 51.55
CA VAL A 656 6.25 64.76 50.58
C VAL A 656 6.05 65.60 49.32
N HIS A 657 6.25 65.02 48.13
CA HIS A 657 5.65 65.51 46.88
C HIS A 657 5.40 64.35 45.90
N HIS A 658 4.38 64.49 45.05
CA HIS A 658 3.90 63.42 44.16
C HIS A 658 4.91 63.02 43.08
N THR A 659 5.12 61.71 42.91
CA THR A 659 5.78 61.13 41.74
C THR A 659 4.78 60.88 40.61
N LEU A 660 5.05 61.48 39.45
CA LEU A 660 4.54 61.00 38.16
C LEU A 660 5.44 59.85 37.66
N PRO A 661 4.92 58.90 36.86
CA PRO A 661 5.74 57.82 36.32
C PRO A 661 6.74 58.35 35.29
N VAL A 662 8.00 57.97 35.43
CA VAL A 662 9.06 58.22 34.44
C VAL A 662 8.97 57.13 33.36
N GLU A 663 9.04 57.53 32.09
CA GLU A 663 9.10 56.58 30.96
C GLU A 663 10.38 55.75 31.01
N MET A 664 10.26 54.42 30.89
CA MET A 664 11.43 53.59 30.59
C MET A 664 11.68 53.58 29.07
N PRO A 665 12.94 53.74 28.61
CA PRO A 665 13.25 53.61 27.20
C PRO A 665 13.00 52.17 26.71
N PRO A 666 12.63 51.97 25.43
CA PRO A 666 12.42 50.64 24.89
C PRO A 666 13.74 49.85 24.87
N SER A 667 13.69 48.60 25.33
CA SER A 667 14.84 47.68 25.33
C SER A 667 15.26 47.35 23.90
N THR A 668 16.34 47.96 23.42
CA THR A 668 16.97 47.61 22.14
C THR A 668 17.52 46.18 22.21
N MET A 669 16.92 45.28 21.43
CA MET A 669 17.46 43.93 21.23
C MET A 669 18.88 44.03 20.63
N PRO A 670 19.84 43.21 21.08
CA PRO A 670 21.14 43.14 20.41
C PRO A 670 21.00 42.68 18.96
N SER A 671 21.72 43.36 18.07
CA SER A 671 21.97 42.88 16.71
C SER A 671 22.94 41.67 16.73
N ASP A 672 23.20 41.13 15.55
CA ASP A 672 24.35 40.25 15.23
C ASP A 672 24.21 38.76 15.60
N TYR A 673 22.97 38.22 15.52
CA TYR A 673 22.74 36.78 15.35
C TYR A 673 22.39 36.45 13.89
N PRO A 674 22.88 35.34 13.30
CA PRO A 674 22.65 35.01 11.89
C PRO A 674 21.18 34.67 11.60
N LEU A 675 20.59 35.30 10.58
CA LEU A 675 19.17 35.12 10.20
C LEU A 675 19.00 33.95 9.23
N PHE A 676 18.82 32.74 9.77
CA PHE A 676 18.75 31.48 9.01
C PHE A 676 17.71 31.46 7.88
N SER A 677 16.59 32.19 7.99
CA SER A 677 15.58 32.28 6.93
C SER A 677 16.11 32.83 5.60
N THR A 678 17.21 33.59 5.64
CA THR A 678 17.83 34.24 4.47
C THR A 678 19.09 33.55 3.93
N MET A 679 19.63 32.55 4.65
CA MET A 679 20.92 31.91 4.33
C MET A 679 20.77 30.78 3.30
N SER A 680 21.76 30.61 2.42
CA SER A 680 21.84 29.43 1.53
C SER A 680 22.20 28.15 2.30
N ASN A 681 22.11 26.98 1.65
CA ASN A 681 22.50 25.69 2.26
C ASN A 681 23.93 25.74 2.79
N VAL A 682 24.89 26.08 1.93
CA VAL A 682 26.32 26.12 2.26
C VAL A 682 26.59 27.06 3.44
N GLN A 683 25.99 28.26 3.45
CA GLN A 683 26.14 29.20 4.55
C GLN A 683 25.52 28.71 5.87
N LEU A 684 24.43 27.94 5.81
CA LEU A 684 23.80 27.35 7.00
C LEU A 684 24.66 26.20 7.56
N ASP A 685 25.17 25.34 6.70
CA ASP A 685 26.08 24.25 7.07
C ASP A 685 27.41 24.80 7.61
N GLU A 686 27.99 25.83 6.98
CA GLU A 686 29.13 26.58 7.49
C GLU A 686 28.83 27.19 8.87
N ALA A 687 27.66 27.81 9.07
CA ALA A 687 27.31 28.39 10.36
C ALA A 687 27.17 27.35 11.49
N ILE A 688 26.64 26.16 11.18
CA ILE A 688 26.53 25.04 12.13
C ILE A 688 27.91 24.45 12.43
N ASN A 689 28.75 24.24 11.41
CA ASN A 689 30.06 23.60 11.54
C ASN A 689 31.14 24.54 12.14
N ASN A 690 31.01 25.86 11.95
CA ASN A 690 31.94 26.85 12.49
C ASN A 690 31.63 27.25 13.94
N THR A 691 30.41 27.01 14.43
CA THR A 691 30.18 26.98 15.88
C THR A 691 30.73 25.68 16.46
N ASP A 692 31.70 25.79 17.37
CA ASP A 692 32.14 24.70 18.24
C ASP A 692 31.05 24.37 19.28
N VAL A 693 29.92 23.86 18.78
CA VAL A 693 28.92 23.22 19.61
C VAL A 693 29.57 21.93 20.07
N GLY A 694 29.74 21.74 21.38
CA GLY A 694 30.25 20.50 21.98
C GLY A 694 29.28 19.33 21.75
N LEU A 695 29.22 18.84 20.51
CA LEU A 695 28.25 17.90 19.93
C LEU A 695 28.74 16.45 20.04
N GLU A 696 30.07 16.29 20.15
CA GLU A 696 30.74 15.05 20.53
C GLU A 696 30.53 14.79 22.03
N SER A 697 30.85 15.77 22.89
CA SER A 697 30.61 15.70 24.34
C SER A 697 29.12 15.80 24.74
N LEU A 698 28.18 15.74 23.79
CA LEU A 698 26.77 15.44 24.11
C LEU A 698 26.58 13.98 24.53
N TRP A 699 27.53 13.09 24.26
CA TRP A 699 27.40 11.67 24.59
C TRP A 699 27.83 11.28 26.00
N GLU A 700 28.75 12.00 26.64
CA GLU A 700 29.18 11.69 28.01
C GLU A 700 28.08 11.92 29.06
N ASP A 701 27.13 12.82 28.78
CA ASP A 701 25.89 13.03 29.55
C ASP A 701 24.77 12.04 29.15
N PHE A 702 24.96 11.24 28.09
CA PHE A 702 23.97 10.33 27.49
C PHE A 702 24.33 8.85 27.72
N GLN A 703 24.87 8.54 28.90
CA GLN A 703 25.21 7.15 29.25
C GLN A 703 23.95 6.29 29.34
N PHE A 704 23.83 5.28 28.46
CA PHE A 704 22.77 4.27 28.43
C PHE A 704 22.81 3.35 29.66
N GLN A 705 22.59 3.88 30.87
CA GLN A 705 22.66 3.10 32.11
C GLN A 705 21.37 2.35 32.44
N ASN A 706 20.20 2.75 31.91
CA ASN A 706 18.94 2.05 32.17
C ASN A 706 18.04 1.94 30.93
N GLY A 707 17.26 0.87 30.86
CA GLY A 707 16.22 0.67 29.83
C GLY A 707 15.04 1.66 29.90
N ALA A 708 15.10 2.68 30.75
CA ALA A 708 14.16 3.80 30.81
C ALA A 708 14.55 4.96 29.88
N ASP A 709 15.82 5.05 29.44
CA ASP A 709 16.29 6.14 28.57
C ASP A 709 15.71 6.10 27.13
N LEU A 710 14.83 5.13 26.86
CA LEU A 710 13.92 5.06 25.71
C LEU A 710 12.69 5.99 25.83
N ASP A 711 12.53 6.71 26.94
CA ASP A 711 11.50 7.74 27.19
C ASP A 711 11.53 8.94 26.21
N TRP A 712 12.38 8.93 25.17
CA TRP A 712 12.22 9.85 24.04
C TRP A 712 10.89 9.66 23.28
N MET A 713 10.20 8.54 23.49
CA MET A 713 8.81 8.35 23.07
C MET A 713 7.75 8.80 24.09
N ASP A 714 8.08 9.04 25.36
CA ASP A 714 7.10 9.46 26.37
C ASP A 714 7.03 10.99 26.52
N TRP A 715 5.91 11.54 26.06
CA TRP A 715 5.59 12.96 26.09
C TRP A 715 5.02 13.41 27.44
N SER A 716 4.87 12.50 28.42
CA SER A 716 4.48 12.81 29.80
C SER A 716 5.39 13.85 30.49
N THR A 717 6.65 13.94 30.04
CA THR A 717 7.67 14.90 30.51
C THR A 717 7.36 16.39 30.23
N PHE A 718 6.23 16.70 29.58
CA PHE A 718 5.73 18.06 29.34
C PHE A 718 4.33 18.35 29.96
N ALA A 719 3.88 17.52 30.91
CA ALA A 719 2.61 17.70 31.65
C ALA A 719 2.71 18.68 32.83
#